data_AF-A0A840SI39-F1
#
_entry.id   AF-A0A840SI39-F1
#
_cell.length_a   1.000
_cell.length_b   1.000
_cell.length_c   1.000
_cell.angle_alpha   90.00
_cell.angle_beta   90.00
_cell.angle_gamma   90.00
#
_symmetry.space_group_name_H-M   'P 1'
#
loop_
_entity.id
_entity.type
_entity.pdbx_description
1 polymer ?
#
loop_
_entity_poly.entity_id
_entity_poly.type
_entity_poly.pdbx_seq_one_letter_code
_entity_poly.pdbx_strand_id
1 'polypeptide(L)'
;MANSDSEFKASKTLEPGTIDKIRQNIGPIDPLEAQSLANKLGGEVLRERASAPDTSNMPRHRQHTEVVRATGRSASDISAASGALSSTTNRTQMASVNQIVTTSTVKRKKTEEDLPALTARDLKLIDRVMMDPEYDIKPNLGLFNFLFRISQKNREKVTKKFGEYTVKKHIEHMQAFISTIKTFIQLSPDHYKSKIATETDLKFKFLRTIGKWSMRDIKVLALDVENAADNLTVSMLIPFVRAVYHELITIYYIGEQQIPALIKEIYTDITAYPDADKAKMQMLAKQGITEWIYIYNQVIKGMYPLLMRMCTSEYVEFPRFFTAQIANILQFVNHTKFDLLLPEKNKKKPEDDKKKTQEEAKKKLEQNRHVAGKKDELVISGLKMLEQLFPKAGFSALDAHPDMYPYFQPLFDFEDGFNMLHPENPLQVTVVLIKIIEEFLQGCRNIDFNIKADEKLSELPDDFNLTLSEWASYHEDLFDKKYCDYFKNYVNSIYSQKDYARTQYGKETLNNFLWRAKYWFLPHYKFNAPILQKPSNDSRYKPLYARTDYLRTVFTTLVQRIDQNAAGKKTVLGIMNPWDRYQFDLPNVISKRLDVLLGAKRPDDVTNATNANLIKYTLCMISVLDWWINNASSPAYTTSTENQYRVSAKDGSPEFSVPVRTDQNTLFAENIKKSMAARAKK
;
A
#
# COMPACT_ATOMS: atom_id res chain seq x y z
N MET A 1 -25.13 -25.56 53.62
CA MET A 1 -26.40 -25.28 52.89
C MET A 1 -26.22 -23.95 52.18
N ALA A 2 -26.15 -23.80 50.87
CA ALA A 2 -26.07 -24.73 49.75
C ALA A 2 -24.99 -24.19 48.80
N ASN A 3 -24.05 -25.04 48.37
CA ASN A 3 -23.15 -24.74 47.27
C ASN A 3 -23.98 -24.81 45.97
N SER A 4 -23.91 -23.78 45.14
CA SER A 4 -24.37 -23.86 43.75
C SER A 4 -23.17 -23.71 42.83
N ASP A 5 -22.78 -24.84 42.26
CA ASP A 5 -21.80 -24.99 41.21
C ASP A 5 -22.10 -24.04 40.04
N SER A 6 -21.25 -23.03 39.85
CA SER A 6 -21.08 -22.37 38.55
C SER A 6 -19.87 -23.01 37.87
N GLU A 7 -20.05 -24.25 37.40
CA GLU A 7 -19.12 -24.83 36.44
C GLU A 7 -19.04 -23.91 35.22
N PHE A 8 -17.83 -23.48 34.90
CA PHE A 8 -17.49 -22.80 33.65
C PHE A 8 -17.98 -23.66 32.48
N LYS A 9 -19.11 -23.28 31.87
CA LYS A 9 -19.50 -23.81 30.56
C LYS A 9 -18.54 -23.22 29.53
N ALA A 10 -17.44 -23.91 29.26
CA ALA A 10 -16.68 -23.71 28.04
C ALA A 10 -17.66 -23.79 26.84
N SER A 11 -17.58 -22.83 25.92
CA SER A 11 -18.38 -22.85 24.70
C SER A 11 -18.13 -24.16 23.96
N LYS A 12 -19.17 -25.02 23.90
CA LYS A 12 -19.06 -26.31 23.22
C LYS A 12 -18.86 -26.02 21.72
N THR A 13 -17.76 -26.51 21.17
CA THR A 13 -17.41 -26.33 19.76
C THR A 13 -17.18 -27.70 19.12
N LEU A 14 -17.59 -27.87 17.87
CA LEU A 14 -17.40 -29.08 17.08
C LEU A 14 -15.95 -29.18 16.59
N GLU A 15 -15.44 -30.40 16.42
CA GLU A 15 -14.12 -30.60 15.83
C GLU A 15 -14.12 -30.26 14.33
N PRO A 16 -12.98 -29.83 13.75
CA PRO A 16 -12.91 -29.46 12.34
C PRO A 16 -13.28 -30.61 11.39
N GLY A 17 -14.12 -30.33 10.39
CA GLY A 17 -14.62 -31.32 9.42
C GLY A 17 -15.70 -32.26 9.96
N THR A 18 -16.22 -32.04 11.17
CA THR A 18 -17.33 -32.82 11.75
C THR A 18 -18.62 -32.54 10.99
N ILE A 19 -18.87 -31.29 10.61
CA ILE A 19 -20.09 -30.91 9.88
C ILE A 19 -20.09 -31.56 8.49
N ASP A 20 -18.96 -31.52 7.78
CA ASP A 20 -18.82 -32.13 6.45
C ASP A 20 -18.97 -33.65 6.49
N LYS A 21 -18.38 -34.31 7.50
CA LYS A 21 -18.55 -35.77 7.71
C LYS A 21 -20.00 -36.13 8.02
N ILE A 22 -20.68 -35.35 8.86
CA ILE A 22 -22.10 -35.54 9.17
C ILE A 22 -22.95 -35.38 7.89
N ARG A 23 -22.66 -34.37 7.07
CA ARG A 23 -23.36 -34.14 5.79
C ARG A 23 -23.17 -35.31 4.81
N GLN A 24 -21.94 -35.82 4.67
CA GLN A 24 -21.65 -36.98 3.83
C GLN A 24 -22.37 -38.25 4.33
N ASN A 25 -22.49 -38.42 5.64
CA ASN A 25 -23.13 -39.59 6.24
C ASN A 25 -24.66 -39.54 6.23
N ILE A 26 -25.27 -38.35 6.35
CA ILE A 26 -26.74 -38.22 6.35
C ILE A 26 -27.30 -38.13 4.92
N GLY A 27 -26.51 -37.64 3.95
CA GLY A 27 -26.98 -37.44 2.57
C GLY A 27 -27.85 -36.18 2.42
N PRO A 28 -28.44 -35.93 1.24
CA PRO A 28 -29.28 -34.76 0.99
C PRO A 28 -30.60 -34.89 1.77
N ILE A 29 -30.82 -34.02 2.75
CA ILE A 29 -32.07 -33.90 3.51
C ILE A 29 -32.90 -32.77 2.91
N ASP A 30 -34.22 -32.98 2.82
CA ASP A 30 -35.14 -31.93 2.39
C ASP A 30 -35.17 -30.76 3.41
N PRO A 31 -35.17 -29.48 2.97
CA PRO A 31 -35.12 -28.34 3.88
C PRO A 31 -36.28 -28.26 4.89
N LEU A 32 -37.47 -28.79 4.55
CA LEU A 32 -38.61 -28.83 5.47
C LEU A 32 -38.45 -29.90 6.53
N GLU A 33 -37.87 -31.04 6.14
CA GLU A 33 -37.52 -32.12 7.06
C GLU A 33 -36.41 -31.69 8.04
N ALA A 34 -35.39 -30.99 7.54
CA ALA A 34 -34.31 -30.43 8.37
C ALA A 34 -34.84 -29.40 9.39
N GLN A 35 -35.77 -28.52 9.00
CA GLN A 35 -36.44 -27.61 9.92
C GLN A 35 -37.31 -28.34 10.96
N SER A 36 -38.05 -29.37 10.55
CA SER A 36 -38.83 -30.17 11.49
C SER A 36 -37.93 -30.90 12.49
N LEU A 37 -36.77 -31.40 12.06
CA LEU A 37 -35.81 -32.08 12.93
C LEU A 37 -35.16 -31.09 13.90
N ALA A 38 -34.73 -29.92 13.43
CA ALA A 38 -34.16 -28.88 14.29
C ALA A 38 -35.15 -28.43 15.38
N ASN A 39 -36.43 -28.25 15.03
CA ASN A 39 -37.47 -27.85 15.98
C ASN A 39 -37.81 -28.97 16.98
N LYS A 40 -37.76 -30.24 16.57
CA LYS A 40 -38.06 -31.40 17.45
C LYS A 40 -36.90 -31.78 18.36
N LEU A 41 -35.67 -31.65 17.87
CA LEU A 41 -34.47 -32.10 18.58
C LEU A 41 -33.93 -31.10 19.60
N GLY A 42 -34.29 -29.82 19.48
CA GLY A 42 -34.05 -28.78 20.49
C GLY A 42 -32.62 -28.76 21.05
N GLY A 43 -31.72 -27.99 20.42
CA GLY A 43 -30.32 -27.92 20.84
C GLY A 43 -29.64 -26.59 20.52
N GLU A 44 -28.56 -26.30 21.25
CA GLU A 44 -27.68 -25.16 20.98
C GLU A 44 -26.85 -25.45 19.71
N VAL A 45 -26.79 -24.47 18.80
CA VAL A 45 -26.02 -24.58 17.57
C VAL A 45 -24.54 -24.37 17.88
N LEU A 46 -23.78 -25.47 17.92
CA LEU A 46 -22.35 -25.46 18.22
C LEU A 46 -21.53 -25.04 16.99
N ARG A 47 -20.50 -24.23 17.18
CA ARG A 47 -19.60 -23.76 16.11
C ARG A 47 -18.44 -24.75 15.90
N GLU A 48 -17.99 -24.91 14.68
CA GLU A 48 -16.85 -25.78 14.35
C GLU A 48 -15.51 -25.05 14.53
N ARG A 49 -14.53 -25.70 15.16
CA ARG A 49 -13.16 -25.18 15.31
C ARG A 49 -12.43 -25.12 13.98
N ALA A 50 -11.47 -24.20 13.84
CA ALA A 50 -10.58 -24.17 12.69
C ALA A 50 -9.72 -25.45 12.59
N SER A 51 -9.54 -25.96 11.37
CA SER A 51 -8.69 -27.12 11.08
C SER A 51 -7.25 -26.86 11.50
N ALA A 52 -6.57 -27.88 12.05
CA ALA A 52 -5.14 -27.81 12.28
C ALA A 52 -4.41 -27.64 10.94
N PRO A 53 -3.54 -26.63 10.76
CA PRO A 53 -2.87 -26.39 9.48
C PRO A 53 -1.83 -27.49 9.21
N ASP A 54 -1.67 -27.82 7.93
CA ASP A 54 -0.75 -28.85 7.45
C ASP A 54 0.71 -28.43 7.66
N THR A 55 1.44 -29.18 8.48
CA THR A 55 2.84 -28.90 8.87
C THR A 55 3.86 -29.47 7.87
N SER A 56 3.41 -30.10 6.78
CA SER A 56 4.26 -30.83 5.83
C SER A 56 5.28 -29.97 5.08
N ASN A 57 5.06 -28.66 4.98
CA ASN A 57 5.92 -27.72 4.23
C ASN A 57 6.74 -26.73 5.09
N MET A 58 6.91 -26.97 6.39
CA MET A 58 7.73 -26.08 7.22
C MET A 58 9.24 -26.34 7.10
N PRO A 59 10.08 -25.32 6.86
CA PRO A 59 11.53 -25.45 6.95
C PRO A 59 11.95 -25.71 8.41
N ARG A 60 12.62 -26.85 8.65
CA ARG A 60 13.20 -27.20 9.95
C ARG A 60 14.32 -26.20 10.30
N HIS A 61 14.03 -25.23 11.16
CA HIS A 61 15.03 -24.29 11.65
C HIS A 61 15.94 -24.98 12.66
N ARG A 62 17.23 -25.14 12.31
CA ARG A 62 18.29 -25.45 13.27
C ARG A 62 18.46 -24.27 14.22
N GLN A 63 18.34 -24.55 15.51
CA GLN A 63 18.77 -23.65 16.58
C GLN A 63 20.30 -23.51 16.54
N HIS A 64 20.80 -22.29 16.57
CA HIS A 64 22.08 -22.00 17.20
C HIS A 64 21.92 -20.75 18.05
N THR A 65 22.04 -20.98 19.35
CA THR A 65 22.20 -19.98 20.40
C THR A 65 23.63 -19.47 20.34
N GLU A 66 23.82 -18.15 20.36
CA GLU A 66 25.08 -17.60 20.82
C GLU A 66 24.82 -16.40 21.74
N VAL A 67 25.19 -16.59 23.00
CA VAL A 67 25.16 -15.61 24.07
C VAL A 67 26.45 -14.81 23.98
N VAL A 68 26.35 -13.48 23.90
CA VAL A 68 27.48 -12.59 24.22
C VAL A 68 27.03 -11.60 25.29
N ARG A 69 27.52 -11.81 26.52
CA ARG A 69 27.53 -10.82 27.59
C ARG A 69 28.93 -10.23 27.71
N ALA A 70 29.04 -8.91 27.71
CA ALA A 70 30.05 -8.09 28.41
C ALA A 70 29.62 -6.61 28.28
N THR A 71 28.94 -6.01 29.26
CA THR A 71 29.48 -5.24 30.40
C THR A 71 30.46 -4.11 30.03
N GLY A 72 30.11 -2.89 30.42
CA GLY A 72 31.10 -1.87 30.77
C GLY A 72 30.82 -0.46 30.24
N ARG A 73 29.88 0.28 30.86
CA ARG A 73 29.98 1.75 31.10
C ARG A 73 29.18 2.12 32.35
N SER A 74 29.75 3.00 33.16
CA SER A 74 29.36 3.39 34.51
C SER A 74 28.28 4.48 34.54
N ALA A 75 27.59 4.59 35.68
CA ALA A 75 26.48 5.51 35.97
C ALA A 75 26.81 7.02 35.87
N SER A 76 28.03 7.40 35.46
CA SER A 76 28.48 8.77 35.22
C SER A 76 28.23 9.27 33.79
N ASP A 77 27.98 8.37 32.82
CA ASP A 77 27.73 8.73 31.42
C ASP A 77 26.24 9.07 31.16
N ILE A 78 25.35 8.77 32.11
CA ILE A 78 23.90 8.99 32.03
C ILE A 78 23.52 10.40 32.55
N SER A 79 24.41 11.05 33.30
CA SER A 79 24.23 12.41 33.85
C SER A 79 24.51 13.56 32.87
N ALA A 80 25.10 13.30 31.69
CA ALA A 80 25.35 14.34 30.67
C ALA A 80 24.23 14.48 29.62
N ALA A 81 23.37 13.46 29.47
CA ALA A 81 22.27 13.46 28.50
C ALA A 81 20.92 13.94 29.08
N SER A 82 20.89 14.30 30.37
CA SER A 82 19.66 14.66 31.10
C SER A 82 19.61 16.15 31.50
N GLY A 83 20.58 16.96 31.07
CA GLY A 83 20.72 18.39 31.41
C GLY A 83 20.30 19.34 30.30
N ALA A 84 19.13 19.13 29.70
CA ALA A 84 18.34 20.11 28.93
C ALA A 84 17.01 19.44 28.54
N LEU A 85 16.30 18.87 29.52
CA LEU A 85 15.18 19.53 30.18
C LEU A 85 14.23 20.23 29.19
N SER A 86 13.17 19.50 28.89
CA SER A 86 11.81 20.00 28.70
C SER A 86 11.56 21.40 29.29
N SER A 87 11.04 22.31 28.47
CA SER A 87 9.99 23.24 28.90
C SER A 87 9.20 23.73 27.68
N THR A 88 7.96 23.24 27.52
CA THR A 88 6.70 23.91 27.92
C THR A 88 6.18 24.76 26.75
N THR A 89 5.24 24.25 25.95
CA THR A 89 3.77 24.34 26.17
C THR A 89 3.24 25.78 26.13
N ASN A 90 2.27 25.97 25.24
CA ASN A 90 1.15 26.92 25.26
C ASN A 90 1.29 28.36 24.68
N ARG A 91 0.54 28.51 23.58
CA ARG A 91 -0.61 29.43 23.37
C ARG A 91 -0.34 30.91 23.02
N THR A 92 -1.05 31.28 21.95
CA THR A 92 -1.72 32.57 21.67
C THR A 92 -0.92 33.81 21.24
N GLN A 93 -1.51 34.43 20.22
CA GLN A 93 -1.54 35.86 19.87
C GLN A 93 -0.37 36.48 19.11
N MET A 94 -0.82 37.38 18.23
CA MET A 94 -0.06 38.15 17.26
C MET A 94 0.86 39.17 17.91
N ALA A 95 1.80 39.60 17.06
CA ALA A 95 2.35 40.94 16.93
C ALA A 95 3.76 41.20 17.50
N SER A 96 4.47 41.91 16.63
CA SER A 96 5.52 42.89 16.88
C SER A 96 6.94 42.31 16.89
N VAL A 97 7.85 42.68 15.99
CA VAL A 97 8.39 43.99 15.54
C VAL A 97 9.91 43.89 15.76
N ASN A 98 10.66 44.51 14.84
CA ASN A 98 12.11 44.61 14.69
C ASN A 98 12.76 43.44 13.92
N GLN A 99 13.06 43.51 12.62
CA GLN A 99 13.51 44.62 11.76
C GLN A 99 14.59 45.53 12.38
N ILE A 100 15.53 45.96 11.52
CA ILE A 100 16.66 46.87 11.74
C ILE A 100 17.91 46.07 12.15
N VAL A 101 18.91 45.84 11.29
CA VAL A 101 19.65 46.78 10.40
C VAL A 101 20.07 46.02 9.11
N THR A 102 19.47 46.17 7.91
CA THR A 102 19.76 47.16 6.82
C THR A 102 21.24 47.56 6.70
N THR A 103 22.01 47.33 5.64
CA THR A 103 21.84 47.77 4.25
C THR A 103 23.04 47.31 3.42
N SER A 104 22.80 46.72 2.26
CA SER A 104 23.51 47.14 1.03
C SER A 104 22.68 46.72 -0.17
N THR A 105 21.96 47.70 -0.69
CA THR A 105 21.34 47.71 -2.00
C THR A 105 22.39 47.43 -3.08
N VAL A 106 22.37 46.22 -3.63
CA VAL A 106 22.56 46.02 -5.06
C VAL A 106 21.43 45.09 -5.48
N LYS A 107 20.43 45.60 -6.22
CA LYS A 107 19.57 44.75 -7.03
C LYS A 107 20.49 44.09 -8.06
N ARG A 108 21.10 42.97 -7.73
CA ARG A 108 21.74 42.10 -8.73
C ARG A 108 20.64 41.70 -9.69
N LYS A 109 20.76 42.13 -10.94
CA LYS A 109 20.05 41.55 -12.08
C LYS A 109 20.31 40.04 -11.98
N LYS A 110 19.28 39.22 -11.72
CA LYS A 110 19.41 37.77 -11.77
C LYS A 110 20.00 37.42 -13.13
N THR A 111 21.22 36.89 -13.16
CA THR A 111 21.75 36.29 -14.39
C THR A 111 21.10 34.92 -14.57
N GLU A 112 21.05 34.40 -15.80
CA GLU A 112 20.50 33.05 -16.07
C GLU A 112 21.23 31.91 -15.34
N GLU A 113 22.33 32.22 -14.66
CA GLU A 113 23.19 31.29 -13.93
C GLU A 113 23.00 31.37 -12.40
N ASP A 114 22.07 32.20 -11.91
CA ASP A 114 21.72 32.24 -10.50
C ASP A 114 20.75 31.11 -10.12
N LEU A 115 21.09 30.37 -9.06
CA LEU A 115 20.24 29.31 -8.52
C LEU A 115 18.91 29.87 -7.96
N PRO A 116 17.76 29.22 -8.20
CA PRO A 116 16.48 29.62 -7.62
C PRO A 116 16.51 29.69 -6.09
N ALA A 117 15.75 30.63 -5.52
CA ALA A 117 15.53 30.73 -4.09
C ALA A 117 14.57 29.61 -3.63
N LEU A 118 15.00 28.83 -2.64
CA LEU A 118 14.26 27.69 -2.08
C LEU A 118 13.95 27.93 -0.60
N THR A 119 12.85 27.35 -0.12
CA THR A 119 12.61 27.28 1.32
C THR A 119 13.67 26.42 2.00
N ALA A 120 13.96 26.67 3.28
CA ALA A 120 14.92 25.86 4.04
C ALA A 120 14.53 24.37 4.10
N ARG A 121 13.22 24.08 4.04
CA ARG A 121 12.67 22.71 4.01
C ARG A 121 12.98 22.02 2.69
N ASP A 122 12.68 22.65 1.56
CA ASP A 122 12.87 22.05 0.24
C ASP A 122 14.35 21.87 -0.09
N LEU A 123 15.18 22.85 0.27
CA LEU A 123 16.63 22.76 0.09
C LEU A 123 17.21 21.58 0.90
N LYS A 124 16.69 21.32 2.11
CA LYS A 124 17.10 20.16 2.91
C LYS A 124 16.69 18.82 2.27
N LEU A 125 15.55 18.77 1.59
CA LEU A 125 15.07 17.57 0.88
C LEU A 125 15.88 17.32 -0.39
N ILE A 126 16.12 18.35 -1.19
CA ILE A 126 16.96 18.28 -2.39
C ILE A 126 18.39 17.86 -2.02
N ASP A 127 18.99 18.48 -0.99
CA ASP A 127 20.33 18.11 -0.51
C ASP A 127 20.37 16.66 -0.03
N ARG A 128 19.30 16.16 0.61
CA ARG A 128 19.22 14.75 1.04
C ARG A 128 19.25 13.80 -0.15
N VAL A 129 18.49 14.10 -1.21
CA VAL A 129 18.49 13.28 -2.43
C VAL A 129 19.85 13.34 -3.12
N MET A 130 20.48 14.52 -3.21
CA MET A 130 21.82 14.64 -3.80
C MET A 130 22.91 13.87 -3.02
N MET A 131 22.71 13.62 -1.73
CA MET A 131 23.62 12.85 -0.86
C MET A 131 23.31 11.34 -0.83
N ASP A 132 22.20 10.91 -1.43
CA ASP A 132 21.82 9.50 -1.48
C ASP A 132 22.85 8.72 -2.32
N PRO A 133 23.26 7.51 -1.89
CA PRO A 133 24.16 6.65 -2.66
C PRO A 133 23.72 6.39 -4.11
N GLU A 134 22.42 6.47 -4.41
CA GLU A 134 21.91 6.34 -5.78
C GLU A 134 22.37 7.47 -6.71
N TYR A 135 22.54 8.69 -6.18
CA TYR A 135 22.91 9.88 -6.97
C TYR A 135 24.37 10.32 -6.74
N ASP A 136 24.87 10.21 -5.50
CA ASP A 136 26.27 10.47 -5.11
C ASP A 136 26.84 11.83 -5.58
N ILE A 137 25.98 12.85 -5.69
CA ILE A 137 26.32 14.20 -6.19
C ILE A 137 26.98 15.04 -5.09
N LYS A 138 26.44 14.99 -3.86
CA LYS A 138 26.96 15.75 -2.71
C LYS A 138 27.61 14.81 -1.69
N PRO A 139 28.67 15.25 -1.00
CA PRO A 139 29.36 14.41 -0.02
C PRO A 139 28.42 14.07 1.15
N ASN A 140 28.42 12.80 1.56
CA ASN A 140 27.66 12.31 2.70
C ASN A 140 28.60 11.96 3.86
N LEU A 141 28.67 12.84 4.86
CA LEU A 141 29.52 12.70 6.05
C LEU A 141 28.72 12.15 7.27
N GLY A 142 27.56 11.53 7.03
CA GLY A 142 26.72 10.95 8.07
C GLY A 142 26.30 11.94 9.15
N LEU A 143 26.61 11.63 10.41
CA LEU A 143 26.25 12.44 11.59
C LEU A 143 26.91 13.84 11.60
N PHE A 144 27.96 14.08 10.81
CA PHE A 144 28.69 15.36 10.76
C PHE A 144 28.23 16.29 9.63
N ASN A 145 27.19 15.92 8.88
CA ASN A 145 26.63 16.73 7.79
C ASN A 145 26.18 18.14 8.24
N PHE A 146 25.93 18.37 9.53
CA PHE A 146 25.59 19.70 10.06
C PHE A 146 26.78 20.67 10.05
N LEU A 147 28.00 20.20 10.33
CA LEU A 147 29.22 21.03 10.34
C LEU A 147 29.57 21.54 8.94
N PHE A 148 29.33 20.71 7.92
CA PHE A 148 29.57 21.05 6.51
C PHE A 148 28.58 22.12 5.99
N ARG A 149 27.41 22.27 6.62
CA ARG A 149 26.34 23.21 6.22
C ARG A 149 26.51 24.63 6.76
N ILE A 150 27.41 24.84 7.74
CA ILE A 150 27.61 26.15 8.38
C ILE A 150 28.30 27.13 7.43
N SER A 151 29.14 26.64 6.51
CA SER A 151 29.78 27.47 5.48
C SER A 151 28.94 27.47 4.20
N GLN A 152 28.57 28.66 3.71
CA GLN A 152 27.85 28.82 2.43
C GLN A 152 28.61 28.19 1.25
N LYS A 153 29.94 28.24 1.25
CA LYS A 153 30.78 27.64 0.20
C LYS A 153 30.74 26.10 0.21
N ASN A 154 30.56 25.50 1.39
CA ASN A 154 30.52 24.04 1.54
C ASN A 154 29.13 23.45 1.31
N ARG A 155 28.07 24.26 1.47
CA ARG A 155 26.67 23.84 1.27
C ARG A 155 26.37 23.38 -0.15
N GLU A 156 26.98 24.01 -1.14
CA GLU A 156 26.77 23.72 -2.56
C GLU A 156 27.91 22.92 -3.18
N LYS A 157 28.83 22.37 -2.36
CA LYS A 157 29.97 21.57 -2.83
C LYS A 157 29.51 20.22 -3.37
N VAL A 158 30.04 19.84 -4.54
CA VAL A 158 29.80 18.58 -5.25
C VAL A 158 30.96 17.62 -4.97
N THR A 159 30.72 16.30 -5.04
CA THR A 159 31.78 15.29 -4.88
C THR A 159 32.77 15.35 -6.03
N LYS A 160 34.06 15.19 -5.73
CA LYS A 160 35.12 15.09 -6.74
C LYS A 160 34.87 13.95 -7.73
N LYS A 161 34.41 12.81 -7.21
CA LYS A 161 34.01 11.63 -7.99
C LYS A 161 32.96 11.96 -9.05
N PHE A 162 31.98 12.81 -8.73
CA PHE A 162 30.97 13.21 -9.71
C PHE A 162 31.60 13.99 -10.87
N GLY A 163 32.45 14.98 -10.57
CA GLY A 163 33.13 15.80 -11.58
C GLY A 163 34.10 15.03 -12.47
N GLU A 164 34.92 14.14 -11.91
CA GLU A 164 35.98 13.45 -12.66
C GLU A 164 35.52 12.15 -13.35
N TYR A 165 34.63 11.38 -12.70
CA TYR A 165 34.30 10.02 -13.15
C TYR A 165 32.89 9.92 -13.69
N THR A 166 31.90 10.43 -12.96
CA THR A 166 30.48 10.30 -13.33
C THR A 166 30.16 11.10 -14.60
N VAL A 167 30.62 12.35 -14.68
CA VAL A 167 30.43 13.22 -15.87
C VAL A 167 31.04 12.60 -17.12
N LYS A 168 32.31 12.18 -17.04
CA LYS A 168 33.01 11.50 -18.14
C LYS A 168 32.24 10.28 -18.63
N LYS A 169 31.82 9.41 -17.71
CA LYS A 169 31.06 8.20 -18.04
C LYS A 169 29.72 8.53 -18.71
N HIS A 170 28.99 9.55 -18.24
CA HIS A 170 27.76 9.99 -18.88
C HIS A 170 27.96 10.43 -20.33
N ILE A 171 29.03 11.17 -20.61
CA ILE A 171 29.37 11.65 -21.95
C ILE A 171 29.73 10.50 -22.89
N GLU A 172 30.49 9.52 -22.40
CA GLU A 172 30.86 8.33 -23.18
C GLU A 172 29.61 7.56 -23.63
N HIS A 173 28.66 7.30 -22.73
CA HIS A 173 27.41 6.60 -23.06
C HIS A 173 26.49 7.43 -23.98
N MET A 174 26.37 8.74 -23.74
CA MET A 174 25.61 9.63 -24.65
C MET A 174 26.22 9.66 -26.05
N GLN A 175 27.55 9.74 -26.14
CA GLN A 175 28.25 9.71 -27.43
C GLN A 175 28.07 8.37 -28.12
N ALA A 176 28.19 7.26 -27.40
CA ALA A 176 27.99 5.92 -27.95
C ALA A 176 26.58 5.75 -28.53
N PHE A 177 25.55 6.24 -27.82
CA PHE A 177 24.17 6.25 -28.30
C PHE A 177 24.02 7.07 -29.58
N ILE A 178 24.48 8.33 -29.58
CA ILE A 178 24.38 9.22 -30.75
C ILE A 178 25.12 8.63 -31.95
N SER A 179 26.33 8.12 -31.74
CA SER A 179 27.12 7.47 -32.80
C SER A 179 26.38 6.25 -33.36
N THR A 180 25.80 5.41 -32.51
CA THR A 180 25.04 4.22 -32.94
C THR A 180 23.86 4.63 -33.84
N ILE A 181 23.07 5.63 -33.43
CA ILE A 181 21.94 6.13 -34.22
C ILE A 181 22.39 6.81 -35.52
N LYS A 182 23.49 7.58 -35.50
CA LYS A 182 24.06 8.16 -36.73
C LYS A 182 24.56 7.07 -37.69
N THR A 183 25.16 6.00 -37.18
CA THR A 183 25.57 4.85 -37.99
C THR A 183 24.36 4.13 -38.58
N PHE A 184 23.24 4.00 -37.84
CA PHE A 184 21.97 3.52 -38.41
C PHE A 184 21.54 4.33 -39.63
N ILE A 185 21.58 5.67 -39.53
CA ILE A 185 21.20 6.57 -40.62
C ILE A 185 22.17 6.43 -41.81
N GLN A 186 23.48 6.33 -41.55
CA GLN A 186 24.50 6.23 -42.59
C GLN A 186 24.41 4.92 -43.38
N LEU A 187 24.20 3.79 -42.70
CA LEU A 187 24.08 2.46 -43.29
C LEU A 187 22.70 2.19 -43.88
N SER A 188 21.72 3.08 -43.67
CA SER A 188 20.41 2.97 -44.29
C SER A 188 20.49 3.19 -45.82
N PRO A 189 19.69 2.47 -46.62
CA PRO A 189 19.58 2.71 -48.06
C PRO A 189 19.12 4.14 -48.40
N ASP A 190 19.47 4.65 -49.57
CA ASP A 190 19.16 6.04 -49.97
C ASP A 190 17.66 6.34 -50.00
N HIS A 191 16.85 5.34 -50.36
CA HIS A 191 15.39 5.43 -50.26
C HIS A 191 14.93 5.62 -48.81
N TYR A 192 15.53 4.92 -47.85
CA TYR A 192 15.20 5.06 -46.43
C TYR A 192 15.72 6.40 -45.85
N LYS A 193 16.90 6.86 -46.27
CA LYS A 193 17.40 8.21 -45.94
C LYS A 193 16.46 9.31 -46.44
N SER A 194 15.89 9.13 -47.62
CA SER A 194 14.90 10.05 -48.18
C SER A 194 13.64 10.11 -47.31
N LYS A 195 13.16 8.95 -46.82
CA LYS A 195 12.05 8.88 -45.85
C LYS A 195 12.37 9.55 -44.53
N ILE A 196 13.59 9.39 -44.01
CA ILE A 196 14.04 10.10 -42.79
C ILE A 196 13.94 11.62 -42.97
N ALA A 197 14.16 12.14 -44.17
CA ALA A 197 14.07 13.58 -44.45
C ALA A 197 12.61 14.08 -44.64
N THR A 198 11.74 13.29 -45.27
CA THR A 198 10.42 13.74 -45.72
C THR A 198 9.25 13.24 -44.89
N GLU A 199 9.31 12.02 -44.36
CA GLU A 199 8.19 11.41 -43.64
C GLU A 199 8.05 12.00 -42.22
N THR A 200 6.81 11.97 -41.73
CA THR A 200 6.43 12.54 -40.43
C THR A 200 6.24 11.48 -39.35
N ASP A 201 6.42 10.20 -39.65
CA ASP A 201 6.33 9.13 -38.65
C ASP A 201 7.32 9.38 -37.49
N LEU A 202 6.93 8.96 -36.29
CA LEU A 202 7.68 9.14 -35.06
C LEU A 202 9.10 8.60 -35.17
N LYS A 203 9.29 7.42 -35.79
CA LYS A 203 10.61 6.82 -35.98
C LYS A 203 11.54 7.67 -36.85
N PHE A 204 11.00 8.31 -37.89
CA PHE A 204 11.78 9.19 -38.77
C PHE A 204 12.10 10.53 -38.11
N LYS A 205 11.13 11.10 -37.37
CA LYS A 205 11.37 12.28 -36.52
C LYS A 205 12.43 11.98 -35.45
N PHE A 206 12.36 10.83 -34.79
CA PHE A 206 13.35 10.36 -33.81
C PHE A 206 14.76 10.30 -34.38
N LEU A 207 14.94 9.63 -35.53
CA LEU A 207 16.23 9.56 -36.22
C LEU A 207 16.74 10.95 -36.62
N ARG A 208 15.86 11.83 -37.11
CA ARG A 208 16.22 13.20 -37.52
C ARG A 208 16.64 14.05 -36.32
N THR A 209 15.97 13.94 -35.19
CA THR A 209 16.28 14.68 -33.97
C THR A 209 17.65 14.27 -33.41
N ILE A 210 17.88 12.97 -33.19
CA ILE A 210 19.18 12.48 -32.67
C ILE A 210 20.31 12.68 -33.70
N GLY A 211 20.00 12.59 -34.99
CA GLY A 211 20.96 12.88 -36.05
C GLY A 211 21.52 14.30 -36.01
N LYS A 212 20.74 15.27 -35.47
CA LYS A 212 21.17 16.66 -35.28
C LYS A 212 21.95 16.90 -33.99
N TRP A 213 21.84 16.02 -33.00
CA TRP A 213 22.52 16.18 -31.72
C TRP A 213 24.04 16.30 -31.90
N SER A 214 24.63 17.21 -31.12
CA SER A 214 26.08 17.46 -31.13
C SER A 214 26.65 17.36 -29.73
N MET A 215 27.66 16.49 -29.55
CA MET A 215 28.39 16.39 -28.28
C MET A 215 29.50 17.44 -28.14
N ARG A 216 29.70 18.33 -29.12
CA ARG A 216 30.84 19.28 -29.11
C ARG A 216 30.79 20.19 -27.88
N ASP A 217 29.66 20.87 -27.68
CA ASP A 217 29.54 21.87 -26.61
C ASP A 217 29.42 21.21 -25.24
N ILE A 218 28.71 20.07 -25.16
CA ILE A 218 28.62 19.26 -23.93
C ILE A 218 30.01 18.78 -23.48
N LYS A 219 30.87 18.36 -24.40
CA LYS A 219 32.24 17.93 -24.07
C LYS A 219 33.14 19.07 -23.60
N VAL A 220 33.02 20.26 -24.19
CA VAL A 220 33.78 21.44 -23.74
C VAL A 220 33.38 21.78 -22.31
N LEU A 221 32.07 21.87 -22.04
CA LEU A 221 31.55 22.15 -20.70
C LEU A 221 31.93 21.06 -19.69
N ALA A 222 32.03 19.81 -20.13
CA ALA A 222 32.49 18.72 -19.27
C ALA A 222 33.96 18.84 -18.88
N LEU A 223 34.83 19.26 -19.80
CA LEU A 223 36.23 19.53 -19.49
C LEU A 223 36.33 20.66 -18.45
N ASP A 224 35.49 21.68 -18.53
CA ASP A 224 35.44 22.74 -17.52
C ASP A 224 35.02 22.20 -16.14
N VAL A 225 34.07 21.25 -16.10
CA VAL A 225 33.64 20.57 -14.88
C VAL A 225 34.75 19.67 -14.30
N GLU A 226 35.45 18.92 -15.15
CA GLU A 226 36.57 18.06 -14.78
C GLU A 226 37.73 18.90 -14.23
N ASN A 227 38.11 19.99 -14.90
CA ASN A 227 39.17 20.90 -14.47
C ASN A 227 38.85 21.59 -13.13
N ALA A 228 37.56 21.76 -12.82
CA ALA A 228 37.08 22.35 -11.57
C ALA A 228 36.74 21.33 -10.47
N ALA A 229 36.99 20.04 -10.66
CA ALA A 229 36.44 18.97 -9.82
C ALA A 229 36.78 19.09 -8.32
N ASP A 230 37.95 19.61 -7.95
CA ASP A 230 38.38 19.77 -6.55
C ASP A 230 37.52 20.78 -5.75
N ASN A 231 36.98 21.78 -6.43
CA ASN A 231 36.18 22.88 -5.86
C ASN A 231 34.81 23.05 -6.53
N LEU A 232 34.30 21.97 -7.13
CA LEU A 232 33.07 21.99 -7.90
C LEU A 232 31.85 22.34 -7.02
N THR A 233 31.02 23.24 -7.52
CA THR A 233 29.77 23.63 -6.86
C THR A 233 28.57 23.42 -7.77
N VAL A 234 27.37 23.29 -7.19
CA VAL A 234 26.13 23.08 -7.96
C VAL A 234 25.90 24.20 -8.99
N SER A 235 26.23 25.45 -8.68
CA SER A 235 26.09 26.57 -9.63
C SER A 235 27.01 26.42 -10.85
N MET A 236 28.23 25.90 -10.66
CA MET A 236 29.18 25.68 -11.77
C MET A 236 28.72 24.59 -12.74
N LEU A 237 27.81 23.72 -12.32
CA LEU A 237 27.23 22.67 -13.15
C LEU A 237 26.08 23.15 -14.04
N ILE A 238 25.57 24.38 -13.86
CA ILE A 238 24.39 24.89 -14.59
C ILE A 238 24.58 24.80 -16.12
N PRO A 239 25.67 25.30 -16.72
CA PRO A 239 25.85 25.24 -18.17
C PRO A 239 25.87 23.80 -18.69
N PHE A 240 26.58 22.91 -17.99
CA PHE A 240 26.68 21.50 -18.35
C PHE A 240 25.33 20.77 -18.26
N VAL A 241 24.64 20.90 -17.13
CA VAL A 241 23.32 20.26 -16.92
C VAL A 241 22.31 20.79 -17.94
N ARG A 242 22.32 22.10 -18.22
CA ARG A 242 21.47 22.71 -19.25
C ARG A 242 21.74 22.10 -20.62
N ALA A 243 23.00 21.99 -21.03
CA ALA A 243 23.38 21.43 -22.33
C ALA A 243 23.01 19.94 -22.47
N VAL A 244 23.20 19.15 -21.42
CA VAL A 244 22.82 17.72 -21.42
C VAL A 244 21.31 17.55 -21.55
N TYR A 245 20.53 18.27 -20.75
CA TYR A 245 19.06 18.16 -20.77
C TYR A 245 18.42 18.84 -21.97
N HIS A 246 19.08 19.82 -22.59
CA HIS A 246 18.66 20.38 -23.87
C HIS A 246 18.44 19.25 -24.88
N GLU A 247 19.46 18.42 -25.11
CA GLU A 247 19.32 17.31 -26.06
C GLU A 247 18.34 16.25 -25.53
N LEU A 248 18.54 15.75 -24.31
CA LEU A 248 17.80 14.59 -23.80
C LEU A 248 16.29 14.81 -23.66
N ILE A 249 15.83 16.02 -23.33
CA ILE A 249 14.41 16.26 -23.08
C ILE A 249 13.57 16.17 -24.36
N THR A 250 14.18 16.41 -25.53
CA THR A 250 13.51 16.35 -26.83
C THR A 250 12.93 14.96 -27.12
N ILE A 251 13.53 13.90 -26.56
CA ILE A 251 13.08 12.51 -26.75
C ILE A 251 12.57 11.84 -25.47
N TYR A 252 12.79 12.43 -24.28
CA TYR A 252 12.38 11.85 -23.00
C TYR A 252 10.89 11.47 -22.96
N TYR A 253 10.01 12.32 -23.49
CA TYR A 253 8.56 12.12 -23.44
C TYR A 253 8.01 11.09 -24.44
N ILE A 254 8.87 10.52 -25.29
CA ILE A 254 8.54 9.28 -26.02
C ILE A 254 8.36 8.14 -25.01
N GLY A 255 9.17 8.12 -23.95
CA GLY A 255 9.05 7.17 -22.84
C GLY A 255 10.10 6.07 -22.86
N GLU A 256 10.41 5.55 -21.67
CA GLU A 256 11.51 4.61 -21.41
C GLU A 256 11.48 3.38 -22.32
N GLN A 257 10.30 2.73 -22.45
CA GLN A 257 10.12 1.48 -23.18
C GLN A 257 9.85 1.69 -24.68
N GLN A 258 9.45 2.89 -25.08
CA GLN A 258 9.06 3.18 -26.46
C GLN A 258 10.28 3.45 -27.36
N ILE A 259 11.33 4.07 -26.85
CA ILE A 259 12.58 4.26 -27.62
C ILE A 259 13.22 2.93 -28.01
N PRO A 260 13.36 1.93 -27.11
CA PRO A 260 13.78 0.59 -27.50
C PRO A 260 12.89 -0.06 -28.55
N ALA A 261 11.57 0.16 -28.49
CA ALA A 261 10.64 -0.36 -29.49
C ALA A 261 10.85 0.32 -30.86
N LEU A 262 11.04 1.64 -30.90
CA LEU A 262 11.36 2.38 -32.12
C LEU A 262 12.67 1.90 -32.74
N ILE A 263 13.72 1.65 -31.94
CA ILE A 263 15.00 1.12 -32.44
C ILE A 263 14.81 -0.27 -33.07
N LYS A 264 13.98 -1.14 -32.47
CA LYS A 264 13.65 -2.46 -33.03
C LYS A 264 12.85 -2.34 -34.33
N GLU A 265 11.93 -1.39 -34.40
CA GLU A 265 11.15 -1.11 -35.62
C GLU A 265 12.07 -0.63 -36.75
N ILE A 266 12.94 0.36 -36.46
CA ILE A 266 13.94 0.87 -37.42
C ILE A 266 14.85 -0.27 -37.92
N TYR A 267 15.29 -1.16 -37.01
CA TYR A 267 16.05 -2.35 -37.39
C TYR A 267 15.26 -3.25 -38.35
N THR A 268 13.98 -3.50 -38.06
CA THR A 268 13.11 -4.35 -38.88
C THR A 268 12.90 -3.74 -40.27
N ASP A 269 12.67 -2.43 -40.35
CA ASP A 269 12.49 -1.71 -41.61
C ASP A 269 13.74 -1.74 -42.48
N ILE A 270 14.93 -1.53 -41.89
CA ILE A 270 16.19 -1.52 -42.63
C ILE A 270 16.56 -2.93 -43.09
N THR A 271 16.34 -3.96 -42.27
CA THR A 271 16.66 -5.35 -42.63
C THR A 271 15.70 -6.00 -43.62
N ALA A 272 14.58 -5.34 -43.92
CA ALA A 272 13.70 -5.71 -45.03
C ALA A 272 14.32 -5.43 -46.41
N TYR A 273 15.35 -4.58 -46.49
CA TYR A 273 16.09 -4.33 -47.73
C TYR A 273 17.09 -5.46 -48.02
N PRO A 274 17.18 -5.96 -49.27
CA PRO A 274 18.04 -7.09 -49.63
C PRO A 274 19.53 -6.88 -49.32
N ASP A 275 20.03 -5.65 -49.47
CA ASP A 275 21.45 -5.30 -49.35
C ASP A 275 21.87 -4.95 -47.91
N ALA A 276 20.98 -5.09 -46.93
CA ALA A 276 21.24 -4.72 -45.55
C ALA A 276 22.07 -5.80 -44.81
N ASP A 277 23.19 -5.39 -44.20
CA ASP A 277 23.98 -6.24 -43.29
C ASP A 277 23.21 -6.49 -41.98
N LYS A 278 22.43 -7.59 -41.96
CA LYS A 278 21.55 -7.95 -40.85
C LYS A 278 22.30 -8.14 -39.53
N ALA A 279 23.53 -8.65 -39.57
CA ALA A 279 24.33 -8.90 -38.37
C ALA A 279 24.82 -7.57 -37.76
N LYS A 280 25.34 -6.68 -38.59
CA LYS A 280 25.78 -5.34 -38.15
C LYS A 280 24.62 -4.49 -37.68
N MET A 281 23.47 -4.53 -38.37
CA MET A 281 22.24 -3.85 -37.95
C MET A 281 21.73 -4.35 -36.59
N GLN A 282 21.81 -5.67 -36.34
CA GLN A 282 21.35 -6.25 -35.08
C GLN A 282 22.26 -5.85 -33.91
N MET A 283 23.57 -5.81 -34.14
CA MET A 283 24.54 -5.33 -33.16
C MET A 283 24.27 -3.87 -32.79
N LEU A 284 24.08 -2.99 -33.78
CA LEU A 284 23.74 -1.59 -33.56
C LEU A 284 22.41 -1.43 -32.80
N ALA A 285 21.40 -2.26 -33.09
CA ALA A 285 20.12 -2.21 -32.39
C ALA A 285 20.28 -2.54 -30.91
N LYS A 286 20.99 -3.62 -30.59
CA LYS A 286 21.29 -4.02 -29.21
C LYS A 286 22.10 -2.96 -28.48
N GLN A 287 23.12 -2.40 -29.12
CA GLN A 287 23.93 -1.33 -28.55
C GLN A 287 23.07 -0.09 -28.27
N GLY A 288 22.30 0.39 -29.24
CA GLY A 288 21.46 1.58 -29.09
C GLY A 288 20.42 1.43 -27.96
N ILE A 289 19.82 0.25 -27.82
CA ILE A 289 18.90 -0.06 -26.71
C ILE A 289 19.64 -0.04 -25.36
N THR A 290 20.81 -0.67 -25.28
CA THR A 290 21.61 -0.74 -24.05
C THR A 290 22.06 0.65 -23.60
N GLU A 291 22.58 1.46 -24.52
CA GLU A 291 23.00 2.82 -24.23
C GLU A 291 21.80 3.71 -23.82
N TRP A 292 20.64 3.55 -24.46
CA TRP A 292 19.43 4.28 -24.05
C TRP A 292 18.99 3.94 -22.62
N ILE A 293 19.01 2.66 -22.24
CA ILE A 293 18.68 2.22 -20.87
C ILE A 293 19.64 2.84 -19.86
N TYR A 294 20.93 2.94 -20.21
CA TYR A 294 21.91 3.63 -19.38
C TYR A 294 21.60 5.13 -19.29
N ILE A 295 21.36 5.81 -20.41
CA ILE A 295 21.03 7.24 -20.45
C ILE A 295 19.80 7.53 -19.59
N TYR A 296 18.73 6.74 -19.71
CA TYR A 296 17.53 6.94 -18.90
C TYR A 296 17.78 6.77 -17.41
N ASN A 297 18.41 5.65 -17.01
CA ASN A 297 18.55 5.28 -15.60
C ASN A 297 19.70 5.98 -14.88
N GLN A 298 20.77 6.34 -15.58
CA GLN A 298 22.00 6.85 -14.97
C GLN A 298 22.24 8.32 -15.30
N VAL A 299 21.84 8.80 -16.49
CA VAL A 299 22.04 10.22 -16.86
C VAL A 299 20.79 11.04 -16.50
N ILE A 300 19.63 10.73 -17.07
CA ILE A 300 18.38 11.47 -16.85
C ILE A 300 17.92 11.32 -15.41
N LYS A 301 17.84 10.09 -14.89
CA LYS A 301 17.52 9.90 -13.47
C LYS A 301 18.68 10.36 -12.59
N GLY A 302 19.92 9.98 -12.85
CA GLY A 302 21.06 10.32 -11.98
C GLY A 302 21.30 11.83 -11.80
N MET A 303 21.03 12.65 -12.83
CA MET A 303 21.20 14.10 -12.77
C MET A 303 19.92 14.89 -12.46
N TYR A 304 18.76 14.22 -12.28
CA TYR A 304 17.49 14.92 -12.02
C TYR A 304 17.52 15.82 -10.78
N PRO A 305 18.21 15.48 -9.67
CA PRO A 305 18.24 16.35 -8.49
C PRO A 305 18.93 17.69 -8.80
N LEU A 306 19.97 17.67 -9.65
CA LEU A 306 20.65 18.88 -10.12
C LEU A 306 19.71 19.72 -10.96
N LEU A 307 19.02 19.10 -11.93
CA LEU A 307 18.03 19.79 -12.75
C LEU A 307 16.94 20.45 -11.89
N MET A 308 16.38 19.72 -10.92
CA MET A 308 15.39 20.23 -9.97
C MET A 308 15.92 21.43 -9.18
N ARG A 309 17.14 21.34 -8.65
CA ARG A 309 17.79 22.44 -7.90
C ARG A 309 17.99 23.70 -8.73
N MET A 310 18.12 23.56 -10.05
CA MET A 310 18.42 24.64 -11.00
C MET A 310 17.16 25.28 -11.60
N CYS A 311 16.07 24.53 -11.78
CA CYS A 311 14.88 25.04 -12.46
C CYS A 311 13.64 25.21 -11.57
N THR A 312 13.66 24.76 -10.31
CA THR A 312 12.47 24.83 -9.44
C THR A 312 12.76 25.34 -8.04
N SER A 313 11.72 25.89 -7.40
CA SER A 313 11.71 26.32 -6.00
C SER A 313 10.99 25.35 -5.07
N GLU A 314 10.67 24.14 -5.56
CA GLU A 314 9.90 23.13 -4.82
C GLU A 314 10.53 21.75 -5.02
N TYR A 315 10.45 20.91 -4.00
CA TYR A 315 10.89 19.52 -4.09
C TYR A 315 9.82 18.64 -4.75
N VAL A 316 10.20 17.90 -5.80
CA VAL A 316 9.35 16.91 -6.48
C VAL A 316 10.14 15.66 -6.80
N GLU A 317 9.59 14.50 -6.44
CA GLU A 317 10.23 13.20 -6.67
C GLU A 317 10.24 12.78 -8.16
N PHE A 318 11.24 11.98 -8.54
CA PHE A 318 11.29 11.30 -9.84
C PHE A 318 10.25 10.15 -9.92
N PRO A 319 9.58 9.92 -11.07
CA PRO A 319 9.63 10.67 -12.33
C PRO A 319 8.64 11.85 -12.37
N ARG A 320 7.80 12.02 -11.35
CA ARG A 320 6.73 13.04 -11.30
C ARG A 320 7.25 14.44 -11.61
N PHE A 321 8.48 14.76 -11.20
CA PHE A 321 9.18 16.00 -11.52
C PHE A 321 9.06 16.41 -12.99
N PHE A 322 9.33 15.52 -13.94
CA PHE A 322 9.30 15.83 -15.36
C PHE A 322 7.90 16.18 -15.88
N THR A 323 6.85 15.68 -15.22
CA THR A 323 5.46 16.03 -15.58
C THR A 323 4.95 17.28 -14.85
N ALA A 324 5.24 17.40 -13.56
CA ALA A 324 4.74 18.48 -12.71
C ALA A 324 5.44 19.81 -13.00
N GLN A 325 6.72 19.76 -13.39
CA GLN A 325 7.57 20.93 -13.57
C GLN A 325 8.02 21.11 -15.04
N ILE A 326 7.27 20.54 -16.00
CA ILE A 326 7.60 20.58 -17.43
C ILE A 326 7.84 22.00 -17.94
N ALA A 327 7.02 22.97 -17.52
CA ALA A 327 7.17 24.36 -17.96
C ALA A 327 8.51 24.97 -17.52
N ASN A 328 8.90 24.71 -16.26
CA ASN A 328 10.16 25.19 -15.69
C ASN A 328 11.37 24.50 -16.31
N ILE A 329 11.26 23.20 -16.59
CA ILE A 329 12.31 22.43 -17.28
C ILE A 329 12.51 22.98 -18.70
N LEU A 330 11.43 23.15 -19.47
CA LEU A 330 11.48 23.69 -20.83
C LEU A 330 12.06 25.10 -20.88
N GLN A 331 11.67 25.95 -19.93
CA GLN A 331 12.25 27.29 -19.78
C GLN A 331 13.75 27.22 -19.48
N PHE A 332 14.18 26.33 -18.57
CA PHE A 332 15.59 26.20 -18.20
C PHE A 332 16.48 25.72 -19.36
N VAL A 333 15.99 24.79 -20.17
CA VAL A 333 16.74 24.22 -21.31
C VAL A 333 16.54 24.99 -22.61
N ASN A 334 15.78 26.08 -22.62
CA ASN A 334 15.42 26.86 -23.81
C ASN A 334 14.72 26.05 -24.91
N HIS A 335 13.77 25.19 -24.51
CA HIS A 335 12.88 24.50 -25.44
C HIS A 335 11.44 24.98 -25.35
N THR A 336 10.71 24.82 -26.44
CA THR A 336 9.26 24.97 -26.51
C THR A 336 8.57 23.60 -26.55
N LYS A 337 7.25 23.58 -26.39
CA LYS A 337 6.46 22.34 -26.49
C LYS A 337 6.57 21.67 -27.87
N PHE A 338 6.92 22.42 -28.92
CA PHE A 338 7.03 21.92 -30.29
C PHE A 338 8.35 21.20 -30.58
N ASP A 339 9.35 21.40 -29.72
CA ASP A 339 10.66 20.75 -29.84
C ASP A 339 10.64 19.33 -29.25
N LEU A 340 9.55 18.96 -28.57
CA LEU A 340 9.38 17.66 -27.93
C LEU A 340 8.79 16.65 -28.91
N LEU A 341 9.41 15.47 -28.99
CA LEU A 341 8.82 14.31 -29.64
C LEU A 341 7.85 13.62 -28.67
N LEU A 342 6.60 13.52 -29.10
CA LEU A 342 5.53 12.86 -28.38
C LEU A 342 5.06 11.64 -29.17
N PRO A 343 4.61 10.57 -28.50
CA PRO A 343 4.09 9.39 -29.18
C PRO A 343 2.87 9.74 -30.04
N GLU A 344 2.88 9.29 -31.30
CA GLU A 344 1.75 9.50 -32.21
C GLU A 344 0.53 8.69 -31.77
N LYS A 345 -0.61 9.36 -31.61
CA LYS A 345 -1.90 8.68 -31.42
C LYS A 345 -2.30 8.06 -32.76
N ASN A 346 -1.93 6.81 -32.98
CA ASN A 346 -2.19 6.10 -34.24
C ASN A 346 -3.65 6.23 -34.71
N LYS A 347 -3.82 6.72 -35.95
CA LYS A 347 -5.10 6.74 -36.69
C LYS A 347 -5.55 5.29 -36.91
N LYS A 348 -6.81 5.05 -36.52
CA LYS A 348 -7.53 3.77 -36.45
C LYS A 348 -7.49 2.99 -37.78
N LYS A 349 -7.09 1.71 -37.74
CA LYS A 349 -7.52 0.68 -38.71
C LYS A 349 -8.61 -0.20 -38.06
N PRO A 350 -9.53 -0.83 -38.83
CA PRO A 350 -10.78 -1.41 -38.31
C PRO A 350 -10.62 -2.63 -37.39
N GLU A 351 -9.44 -3.25 -37.32
CA GLU A 351 -9.15 -4.29 -36.32
C GLU A 351 -8.88 -3.74 -34.91
N ASP A 352 -8.61 -2.42 -34.81
CA ASP A 352 -8.40 -1.74 -33.52
C ASP A 352 -9.68 -1.53 -32.74
N ASP A 353 -10.89 -1.59 -33.30
CA ASP A 353 -12.10 -1.34 -32.48
C ASP A 353 -12.37 -2.52 -31.51
N LYS A 354 -11.97 -3.75 -31.85
CA LYS A 354 -11.98 -4.88 -30.92
C LYS A 354 -10.87 -4.78 -29.86
N LYS A 355 -9.69 -4.28 -30.23
CA LYS A 355 -8.56 -4.09 -29.31
C LYS A 355 -8.67 -2.83 -28.46
N LYS A 356 -9.30 -1.74 -28.93
CA LYS A 356 -9.58 -0.50 -28.19
C LYS A 356 -10.67 -0.71 -27.16
N THR A 357 -11.68 -1.53 -27.45
CA THR A 357 -12.63 -1.96 -26.42
C THR A 357 -11.91 -2.76 -25.31
N GLN A 358 -10.90 -3.57 -25.67
CA GLN A 358 -10.06 -4.30 -24.71
C GLN A 358 -8.98 -3.44 -24.03
N GLU A 359 -8.44 -2.40 -24.68
CA GLU A 359 -7.40 -1.51 -24.12
C GLU A 359 -7.99 -0.39 -23.26
N GLU A 360 -9.18 0.12 -23.59
CA GLU A 360 -9.95 0.97 -22.68
C GLU A 360 -10.49 0.16 -21.50
N ALA A 361 -10.85 -1.12 -21.71
CA ALA A 361 -11.10 -2.04 -20.60
C ALA A 361 -9.83 -2.31 -19.78
N LYS A 362 -8.65 -2.47 -20.40
CA LYS A 362 -7.36 -2.65 -19.69
C LYS A 362 -6.92 -1.38 -18.95
N LYS A 363 -7.12 -0.18 -19.50
CA LYS A 363 -6.85 1.10 -18.81
C LYS A 363 -7.83 1.37 -17.67
N LYS A 364 -9.10 0.96 -17.81
CA LYS A 364 -10.05 0.92 -16.69
C LYS A 364 -9.67 -0.17 -15.67
N LEU A 365 -9.13 -1.32 -16.08
CA LEU A 365 -8.62 -2.38 -15.21
C LEU A 365 -7.34 -1.98 -14.45
N GLU A 366 -6.45 -1.20 -15.07
CA GLU A 366 -5.23 -0.67 -14.43
C GLU A 366 -5.54 0.49 -13.48
N GLN A 367 -6.54 1.34 -13.78
CA GLN A 367 -7.07 2.31 -12.81
C GLN A 367 -7.86 1.66 -11.66
N ASN A 368 -8.39 0.45 -11.87
CA ASN A 368 -9.09 -0.36 -10.86
C ASN A 368 -8.18 -1.41 -10.19
N ARG A 369 -6.86 -1.38 -10.38
CA ARG A 369 -5.96 -2.21 -9.59
C ARG A 369 -6.08 -1.79 -8.13
N HIS A 370 -6.37 -2.77 -7.29
CA HIS A 370 -6.47 -2.57 -5.85
C HIS A 370 -5.16 -1.94 -5.34
N VAL A 371 -5.28 -0.86 -4.56
CA VAL A 371 -4.19 -0.27 -3.79
C VAL A 371 -4.53 -0.46 -2.32
N ALA A 372 -3.71 -1.24 -1.62
CA ALA A 372 -3.87 -1.55 -0.21
C ALA A 372 -4.10 -0.27 0.62
N GLY A 373 -5.11 -0.29 1.49
CA GLY A 373 -5.43 0.82 2.39
C GLY A 373 -6.12 2.03 1.74
N LYS A 374 -6.37 2.06 0.42
CA LYS A 374 -7.04 3.21 -0.21
C LYS A 374 -8.52 3.30 0.23
N LYS A 375 -8.93 4.48 0.72
CA LYS A 375 -10.34 4.80 1.00
C LYS A 375 -11.07 5.09 -0.31
N ASP A 376 -11.72 4.07 -0.88
CA ASP A 376 -12.46 4.13 -2.14
C ASP A 376 -13.98 4.00 -1.90
N GLU A 377 -14.75 3.96 -2.99
CA GLU A 377 -16.22 3.84 -2.93
C GLU A 377 -16.67 2.51 -2.30
N LEU A 378 -15.87 1.45 -2.40
CA LEU A 378 -16.13 0.16 -1.74
C LEU A 378 -16.08 0.30 -0.23
N VAL A 379 -15.10 1.04 0.30
CA VAL A 379 -15.00 1.34 1.75
C VAL A 379 -16.22 2.15 2.21
N ILE A 380 -16.61 3.18 1.48
CA ILE A 380 -17.78 4.02 1.84
C ILE A 380 -19.06 3.18 1.81
N SER A 381 -19.21 2.31 0.81
CA SER A 381 -20.35 1.40 0.69
C SER A 381 -20.35 0.35 1.81
N GLY A 382 -19.18 -0.19 2.15
CA GLY A 382 -19.00 -1.13 3.26
C GLY A 382 -19.36 -0.53 4.61
N LEU A 383 -18.93 0.71 4.90
CA LEU A 383 -19.32 1.41 6.13
C LEU A 383 -20.84 1.63 6.21
N LYS A 384 -21.48 2.00 5.10
CA LYS A 384 -22.95 2.12 5.05
C LYS A 384 -23.65 0.79 5.25
N MET A 385 -23.14 -0.30 4.66
CA MET A 385 -23.69 -1.65 4.87
C MET A 385 -23.50 -2.12 6.30
N LEU A 386 -22.34 -1.85 6.92
CA LEU A 386 -22.08 -2.13 8.33
C LEU A 386 -23.06 -1.38 9.24
N GLU A 387 -23.37 -0.12 8.95
CA GLU A 387 -24.38 0.64 9.70
C GLU A 387 -25.80 0.10 9.46
N GLN A 388 -26.11 -0.43 8.27
CA GLN A 388 -27.40 -1.07 8.01
C GLN A 388 -27.55 -2.39 8.75
N LEU A 389 -26.50 -3.22 8.73
CA LEU A 389 -26.43 -4.49 9.42
C LEU A 389 -26.41 -4.28 10.92
N PHE A 390 -25.62 -3.33 11.44
CA PHE A 390 -25.40 -3.06 12.85
C PHE A 390 -25.70 -1.58 13.19
N PRO A 391 -26.97 -1.19 13.21
CA PRO A 391 -27.35 0.21 13.43
C PRO A 391 -26.96 0.68 14.82
N LYS A 392 -26.45 1.91 14.90
CA LYS A 392 -25.94 2.56 16.13
C LYS A 392 -24.78 1.82 16.80
N ALA A 393 -24.04 0.99 16.04
CA ALA A 393 -22.79 0.41 16.50
C ALA A 393 -21.62 1.41 16.44
N GLY A 394 -21.72 2.45 15.60
CA GLY A 394 -20.71 3.52 15.49
C GLY A 394 -19.83 3.44 14.24
N PHE A 395 -20.08 2.53 13.31
CA PHE A 395 -19.31 2.41 12.07
C PHE A 395 -19.31 3.68 11.20
N SER A 396 -20.36 4.49 11.28
CA SER A 396 -20.42 5.78 10.57
C SER A 396 -19.47 6.85 11.15
N ALA A 397 -18.96 6.65 12.38
CA ALA A 397 -18.15 7.62 13.11
C ALA A 397 -16.95 6.94 13.79
N LEU A 398 -16.21 6.09 13.06
CA LEU A 398 -15.04 5.37 13.59
C LEU A 398 -13.94 6.30 14.11
N ASP A 399 -13.83 7.51 13.58
CA ASP A 399 -12.90 8.56 14.03
C ASP A 399 -13.17 9.00 15.48
N ALA A 400 -14.38 8.76 16.00
CA ALA A 400 -14.75 9.04 17.39
C ALA A 400 -14.45 7.88 18.35
N HIS A 401 -13.83 6.79 17.86
CA HIS A 401 -13.48 5.60 18.64
C HIS A 401 -14.67 5.02 19.44
N PRO A 402 -15.76 4.65 18.75
CA PRO A 402 -16.93 4.07 19.41
C PRO A 402 -16.55 2.78 20.11
N ASP A 403 -17.10 2.58 21.31
CA ASP A 403 -16.89 1.36 22.06
C ASP A 403 -17.69 0.21 21.42
N MET A 404 -16.96 -0.73 20.82
CA MET A 404 -17.56 -1.85 20.12
C MET A 404 -18.01 -2.97 21.07
N TYR A 405 -17.41 -3.06 22.26
CA TYR A 405 -17.68 -4.17 23.19
C TYR A 405 -19.16 -4.27 23.62
N PRO A 406 -19.81 -3.20 24.13
CA PRO A 406 -21.19 -3.28 24.59
C PRO A 406 -22.17 -3.75 23.50
N TYR A 407 -21.90 -3.39 22.25
CA TYR A 407 -22.77 -3.73 21.13
C TYR A 407 -22.57 -5.18 20.67
N PHE A 408 -21.30 -5.60 20.52
CA PHE A 408 -20.96 -6.86 19.85
C PHE A 408 -20.79 -8.05 20.78
N GLN A 409 -20.52 -7.85 22.09
CA GLN A 409 -20.42 -8.96 23.03
C GLN A 409 -21.66 -9.87 23.01
N PRO A 410 -22.90 -9.36 23.06
CA PRO A 410 -24.10 -10.21 23.07
C PRO A 410 -24.39 -10.87 21.71
N LEU A 411 -23.73 -10.42 20.64
CA LEU A 411 -23.92 -10.96 19.29
C LEU A 411 -22.91 -12.09 19.00
N PHE A 412 -21.66 -11.93 19.42
CA PHE A 412 -20.58 -12.83 19.02
C PHE A 412 -20.01 -13.67 20.16
N ASP A 413 -20.24 -13.27 21.41
CA ASP A 413 -19.73 -13.90 22.62
C ASP A 413 -18.20 -14.02 22.63
N PHE A 414 -17.51 -12.88 22.66
CA PHE A 414 -16.04 -12.85 22.70
C PHE A 414 -15.51 -13.37 24.04
N GLU A 415 -14.32 -13.98 24.00
CA GLU A 415 -13.63 -14.41 25.21
C GLU A 415 -13.17 -13.21 26.08
N ASP A 416 -12.90 -13.51 27.35
CA ASP A 416 -12.33 -12.53 28.27
C ASP A 416 -11.00 -11.98 27.74
N GLY A 417 -10.85 -10.66 27.88
CA GLY A 417 -9.78 -9.84 27.31
C GLY A 417 -10.32 -8.79 26.34
N PHE A 418 -11.36 -9.12 25.56
CA PHE A 418 -12.04 -8.15 24.69
C PHE A 418 -12.80 -7.08 25.51
N ASN A 419 -13.44 -7.51 26.61
CA ASN A 419 -14.09 -6.65 27.61
C ASN A 419 -13.16 -5.60 28.22
N MET A 420 -11.87 -5.91 28.35
CA MET A 420 -10.88 -5.04 29.02
C MET A 420 -10.24 -4.01 28.08
N LEU A 421 -10.38 -4.16 26.75
CA LEU A 421 -9.77 -3.24 25.78
C LEU A 421 -10.37 -1.84 25.88
N HIS A 422 -9.52 -0.81 25.85
CA HIS A 422 -9.99 0.57 25.77
C HIS A 422 -10.70 0.84 24.42
N PRO A 423 -11.75 1.68 24.34
CA PRO A 423 -12.43 2.03 23.07
C PRO A 423 -11.49 2.63 22.01
N GLU A 424 -10.49 3.39 22.46
CA GLU A 424 -9.46 3.95 21.56
C GLU A 424 -8.45 2.91 21.06
N ASN A 425 -8.42 1.71 21.63
CA ASN A 425 -7.54 0.65 21.17
C ASN A 425 -8.06 0.13 19.81
N PRO A 426 -7.30 0.29 18.72
CA PRO A 426 -7.72 -0.07 17.38
C PRO A 426 -8.00 -1.57 17.18
N LEU A 427 -7.55 -2.43 18.10
CA LEU A 427 -7.87 -3.85 18.07
C LEU A 427 -9.35 -4.12 18.29
N GLN A 428 -10.09 -3.25 19.00
CA GLN A 428 -11.54 -3.46 19.18
C GLN A 428 -12.25 -3.54 17.82
N VAL A 429 -12.06 -2.52 16.99
CA VAL A 429 -12.67 -2.44 15.66
C VAL A 429 -12.12 -3.55 14.75
N THR A 430 -10.81 -3.81 14.82
CA THR A 430 -10.15 -4.84 14.01
C THR A 430 -10.74 -6.23 14.26
N VAL A 431 -10.88 -6.64 15.53
CA VAL A 431 -11.39 -7.97 15.90
C VAL A 431 -12.86 -8.13 15.54
N VAL A 432 -13.67 -7.09 15.74
CA VAL A 432 -15.07 -7.09 15.31
C VAL A 432 -15.20 -7.24 13.80
N LEU A 433 -14.37 -6.53 13.02
CA LEU A 433 -14.36 -6.68 11.56
C LEU A 433 -13.88 -8.07 11.13
N ILE A 434 -12.87 -8.65 11.78
CA ILE A 434 -12.43 -10.03 11.53
C ILE A 434 -13.59 -11.00 11.74
N LYS A 435 -14.33 -10.86 12.85
CA LYS A 435 -15.45 -11.74 13.18
C LYS A 435 -16.64 -11.58 12.24
N ILE A 436 -16.96 -10.35 11.84
CA ILE A 436 -17.97 -10.09 10.81
C ILE A 436 -17.57 -10.77 9.50
N ILE A 437 -16.33 -10.56 9.04
CA ILE A 437 -15.84 -11.17 7.80
C ILE A 437 -15.87 -12.70 7.91
N GLU A 438 -15.48 -13.28 9.05
CA GLU A 438 -15.56 -14.72 9.30
C GLU A 438 -16.98 -15.26 9.06
N GLU A 439 -18.01 -14.62 9.61
CA GLU A 439 -19.40 -15.04 9.39
C GLU A 439 -19.84 -14.92 7.93
N PHE A 440 -19.34 -13.93 7.18
CA PHE A 440 -19.54 -13.84 5.73
C PHE A 440 -18.83 -14.98 4.99
N LEU A 441 -17.58 -15.28 5.35
CA LEU A 441 -16.79 -16.33 4.73
C LEU A 441 -17.37 -17.73 4.97
N GLN A 442 -18.04 -17.96 6.11
CA GLN A 442 -18.81 -19.18 6.36
C GLN A 442 -19.88 -19.41 5.28
N GLY A 443 -20.63 -18.37 4.91
CA GLY A 443 -21.60 -18.47 3.80
C GLY A 443 -20.93 -18.67 2.44
N CYS A 444 -19.72 -18.13 2.26
CA CYS A 444 -18.95 -18.35 1.04
C CYS A 444 -18.44 -19.80 0.90
N ARG A 445 -18.37 -20.61 1.96
CA ARG A 445 -17.91 -22.01 1.86
C ARG A 445 -18.78 -22.88 0.95
N ASN A 446 -20.06 -22.55 0.83
CA ASN A 446 -21.02 -23.24 -0.06
C ASN A 446 -20.98 -22.74 -1.51
N ILE A 447 -20.04 -21.85 -1.84
CA ILE A 447 -19.81 -21.36 -3.20
C ILE A 447 -18.73 -22.22 -3.85
N ASP A 448 -19.01 -22.72 -5.05
CA ASP A 448 -18.09 -23.54 -5.83
C ASP A 448 -17.04 -22.64 -6.50
N PHE A 449 -15.98 -22.33 -5.75
CA PHE A 449 -14.86 -21.54 -6.23
C PHE A 449 -13.89 -22.38 -7.07
N ASN A 450 -13.67 -21.97 -8.31
CA ASN A 450 -12.70 -22.57 -9.21
C ASN A 450 -11.53 -21.62 -9.50
N ILE A 451 -10.86 -21.19 -8.42
CA ILE A 451 -9.77 -20.19 -8.48
C ILE A 451 -8.53 -20.74 -9.21
N LYS A 452 -8.24 -22.04 -9.08
CA LYS A 452 -7.07 -22.67 -9.70
C LYS A 452 -7.17 -22.80 -11.22
N ALA A 453 -8.38 -22.85 -11.78
CA ALA A 453 -8.59 -22.80 -13.22
C ALA A 453 -8.40 -21.40 -13.82
N ASP A 454 -8.18 -20.39 -12.98
CA ASP A 454 -7.98 -19.02 -13.41
C ASP A 454 -6.50 -18.62 -13.35
N GLU A 455 -5.87 -18.46 -14.52
CA GLU A 455 -4.45 -18.09 -14.62
C GLU A 455 -4.12 -16.84 -13.78
N LYS A 456 -4.96 -15.79 -13.82
CA LYS A 456 -4.69 -14.53 -13.10
C LYS A 456 -4.81 -14.65 -11.59
N LEU A 457 -5.75 -15.43 -11.09
CA LEU A 457 -5.92 -15.63 -9.65
C LEU A 457 -4.97 -16.70 -9.11
N SER A 458 -4.58 -17.67 -9.95
CA SER A 458 -3.62 -18.72 -9.60
C SER A 458 -2.18 -18.20 -9.45
N GLU A 459 -1.83 -17.11 -10.13
CA GLU A 459 -0.53 -16.44 -10.03
C GLU A 459 -0.35 -15.63 -8.73
N LEU A 460 -1.41 -15.43 -7.94
CA LEU A 460 -1.33 -14.67 -6.70
C LEU A 460 -0.50 -15.44 -5.64
N PRO A 461 0.22 -14.73 -4.75
CA PRO A 461 1.21 -15.31 -3.83
C PRO A 461 0.60 -16.11 -2.65
N ASP A 462 -0.72 -16.31 -2.64
CA ASP A 462 -1.42 -16.98 -1.55
C ASP A 462 -2.53 -17.90 -2.05
N ASP A 463 -2.92 -18.85 -1.22
CA ASP A 463 -3.98 -19.81 -1.53
C ASP A 463 -5.32 -19.36 -0.93
N PHE A 464 -6.35 -19.33 -1.78
CA PHE A 464 -7.67 -18.83 -1.43
C PHE A 464 -8.36 -19.72 -0.40
N ASN A 465 -8.36 -21.03 -0.62
CA ASN A 465 -9.03 -21.98 0.26
C ASN A 465 -8.34 -22.04 1.62
N LEU A 466 -7.00 -22.02 1.63
CA LEU A 466 -6.22 -21.91 2.85
C LEU A 466 -6.57 -20.64 3.61
N THR A 467 -6.65 -19.49 2.93
CA THR A 467 -7.03 -18.22 3.56
C THR A 467 -8.42 -18.29 4.20
N LEU A 468 -9.41 -18.88 3.52
CA LEU A 468 -10.76 -19.06 4.07
C LEU A 468 -10.77 -19.98 5.29
N SER A 469 -9.96 -21.05 5.26
CA SER A 469 -9.88 -22.03 6.36
C SER A 469 -9.17 -21.47 7.59
N GLU A 470 -8.11 -20.69 7.39
CA GLU A 470 -7.29 -20.13 8.47
C GLU A 470 -7.85 -18.84 9.06
N TRP A 471 -8.83 -18.18 8.40
CA TRP A 471 -9.31 -16.85 8.79
C TRP A 471 -9.75 -16.76 10.25
N ALA A 472 -10.47 -17.77 10.76
CA ALA A 472 -10.90 -17.81 12.16
C ALA A 472 -9.72 -17.80 13.15
N SER A 473 -8.53 -18.26 12.74
CA SER A 473 -7.34 -18.30 13.58
C SER A 473 -6.82 -16.91 13.98
N TYR A 474 -7.12 -15.86 13.20
CA TYR A 474 -6.77 -14.48 13.58
C TYR A 474 -7.50 -14.04 14.84
N HIS A 475 -8.73 -14.51 15.03
CA HIS A 475 -9.51 -14.29 16.23
C HIS A 475 -9.19 -15.35 17.30
N GLU A 476 -9.43 -16.63 17.01
CA GLU A 476 -9.39 -17.70 18.03
C GLU A 476 -7.99 -18.04 18.57
N ASP A 477 -6.95 -17.95 17.74
CA ASP A 477 -5.58 -18.32 18.16
C ASP A 477 -4.74 -17.07 18.43
N LEU A 478 -4.69 -16.14 17.47
CA LEU A 478 -3.85 -14.95 17.62
C LEU A 478 -4.42 -13.93 18.61
N PHE A 479 -5.73 -13.66 18.57
CA PHE A 479 -6.34 -12.70 19.47
C PHE A 479 -6.68 -13.34 20.82
N ASP A 480 -7.62 -14.28 20.90
CA ASP A 480 -8.13 -14.83 22.16
C ASP A 480 -7.02 -15.52 22.98
N LYS A 481 -6.35 -16.53 22.39
CA LYS A 481 -5.35 -17.32 23.12
C LYS A 481 -4.01 -16.63 23.30
N LYS A 482 -3.51 -15.94 22.26
CA LYS A 482 -2.14 -15.39 22.31
C LYS A 482 -2.07 -13.93 22.71
N TYR A 483 -3.04 -13.11 22.34
CA TYR A 483 -3.03 -11.69 22.71
C TYR A 483 -3.75 -11.46 24.04
N CYS A 484 -5.01 -11.89 24.15
CA CYS A 484 -5.86 -11.65 25.30
C CYS A 484 -5.34 -12.32 26.57
N ASP A 485 -4.76 -13.51 26.51
CA ASP A 485 -4.17 -14.14 27.71
C ASP A 485 -3.06 -13.29 28.35
N TYR A 486 -2.15 -12.74 27.54
CA TYR A 486 -1.08 -11.86 28.04
C TYR A 486 -1.64 -10.51 28.52
N PHE A 487 -2.63 -9.99 27.80
CA PHE A 487 -3.28 -8.74 28.14
C PHE A 487 -4.06 -8.84 29.45
N LYS A 488 -4.86 -9.88 29.65
CA LYS A 488 -5.57 -10.18 30.91
C LYS A 488 -4.60 -10.26 32.08
N ASN A 489 -3.53 -11.04 31.93
CA ASN A 489 -2.52 -11.18 32.98
C ASN A 489 -1.86 -9.84 33.34
N TYR A 490 -1.60 -9.00 32.33
CA TYR A 490 -1.08 -7.65 32.55
C TYR A 490 -2.07 -6.77 33.33
N VAL A 491 -3.34 -6.73 32.91
CA VAL A 491 -4.39 -5.91 33.54
C VAL A 491 -4.66 -6.36 34.98
N ASN A 492 -4.77 -7.67 35.22
CA ASN A 492 -4.91 -8.26 36.55
C ASN A 492 -3.73 -7.93 37.48
N SER A 493 -2.51 -7.95 36.93
CA SER A 493 -1.29 -7.63 37.69
C SER A 493 -1.21 -6.15 38.05
N ILE A 494 -1.62 -5.25 37.15
CA ILE A 494 -1.73 -3.81 37.47
C ILE A 494 -2.78 -3.58 38.56
N TYR A 495 -3.93 -4.24 38.46
CA TYR A 495 -4.99 -4.12 39.46
C TYR A 495 -4.51 -4.57 40.85
N SER A 496 -3.77 -5.68 40.91
CA SER A 496 -3.29 -6.26 42.17
C SER A 496 -2.06 -5.55 42.75
N GLN A 497 -1.21 -4.98 41.89
CA GLN A 497 0.08 -4.39 42.27
C GLN A 497 0.28 -3.02 41.60
N LYS A 498 0.19 -1.94 42.38
CA LYS A 498 0.25 -0.56 41.88
C LYS A 498 1.53 -0.21 41.10
N ASP A 499 2.67 -0.81 41.46
CA ASP A 499 3.96 -0.55 40.81
C ASP A 499 4.30 -1.54 39.69
N TYR A 500 3.43 -2.51 39.38
CA TYR A 500 3.71 -3.58 38.42
C TYR A 500 4.16 -3.03 37.05
N ALA A 501 3.48 -2.00 36.54
CA ALA A 501 3.80 -1.36 35.27
C ALA A 501 5.23 -0.77 35.21
N ARG A 502 5.83 -0.44 36.35
CA ARG A 502 7.20 0.10 36.45
C ARG A 502 8.26 -0.98 36.57
N THR A 503 7.88 -2.18 37.00
CA THR A 503 8.79 -3.33 37.11
C THR A 503 9.31 -3.75 35.73
N GLN A 504 10.47 -4.40 35.72
CA GLN A 504 11.06 -4.93 34.48
C GLN A 504 10.09 -5.93 33.80
N TYR A 505 9.50 -6.83 34.59
CA TYR A 505 8.54 -7.83 34.10
C TYR A 505 7.25 -7.21 33.53
N GLY A 506 6.72 -6.16 34.18
CA GLY A 506 5.58 -5.41 33.66
C GLY A 506 5.89 -4.70 32.33
N LYS A 507 7.08 -4.09 32.21
CA LYS A 507 7.55 -3.49 30.96
C LYS A 507 7.75 -4.52 29.84
N GLU A 508 8.26 -5.71 30.17
CA GLU A 508 8.41 -6.83 29.22
C GLU A 508 7.06 -7.32 28.71
N THR A 509 6.10 -7.52 29.62
CA THR A 509 4.74 -7.95 29.27
C THR A 509 4.04 -6.90 28.38
N LEU A 510 4.13 -5.62 28.74
CA LEU A 510 3.61 -4.50 27.95
C LEU A 510 4.23 -4.46 26.55
N ASN A 511 5.56 -4.54 26.47
CA ASN A 511 6.27 -4.55 25.20
C ASN A 511 5.83 -5.73 24.32
N ASN A 512 5.67 -6.92 24.91
CA ASN A 512 5.29 -8.13 24.17
C ASN A 512 3.91 -8.01 23.50
N PHE A 513 2.86 -7.61 24.22
CA PHE A 513 1.55 -7.51 23.59
C PHE A 513 1.45 -6.33 22.61
N LEU A 514 2.15 -5.21 22.84
CA LEU A 514 2.22 -4.10 21.87
C LEU A 514 2.86 -4.53 20.54
N TRP A 515 3.96 -5.29 20.61
CA TRP A 515 4.58 -5.87 19.41
C TRP A 515 3.70 -6.91 18.72
N ARG A 516 2.95 -7.72 19.49
CA ARG A 516 1.98 -8.68 18.92
C ARG A 516 0.84 -7.97 18.19
N ALA A 517 0.29 -6.90 18.78
CA ALA A 517 -0.70 -6.05 18.10
C ALA A 517 -0.16 -5.55 16.76
N LYS A 518 1.09 -5.08 16.73
CA LYS A 518 1.75 -4.59 15.52
C LYS A 518 2.00 -5.67 14.48
N TYR A 519 2.56 -6.81 14.89
CA TYR A 519 2.96 -7.86 13.95
C TYR A 519 1.78 -8.61 13.34
N TRP A 520 0.75 -8.87 14.14
CA TRP A 520 -0.34 -9.75 13.75
C TRP A 520 -1.49 -8.99 13.09
N PHE A 521 -1.80 -7.78 13.58
CA PHE A 521 -3.01 -7.05 13.21
C PHE A 521 -2.74 -5.70 12.54
N LEU A 522 -1.83 -4.89 13.10
CA LEU A 522 -1.74 -3.45 12.82
C LEU A 522 -0.33 -3.04 12.36
N PRO A 523 0.00 -3.14 11.05
CA PRO A 523 1.37 -2.93 10.55
C PRO A 523 1.92 -1.53 10.81
N HIS A 524 1.06 -0.50 10.79
CA HIS A 524 1.47 0.90 11.01
C HIS A 524 1.41 1.33 12.47
N TYR A 525 1.17 0.41 13.40
CA TYR A 525 1.07 0.72 14.83
C TYR A 525 2.40 1.25 15.36
N LYS A 526 2.39 2.46 15.93
CA LYS A 526 3.57 3.14 16.47
C LYS A 526 3.37 3.38 17.95
N PHE A 527 4.28 2.85 18.78
CA PHE A 527 4.26 2.99 20.22
C PHE A 527 5.67 3.27 20.75
N ASN A 528 5.75 3.87 21.92
CA ASN A 528 7.00 4.03 22.65
C ASN A 528 7.34 2.69 23.31
N ALA A 529 8.30 1.95 22.73
CA ALA A 529 8.67 0.64 23.23
C ALA A 529 9.19 0.75 24.68
N PRO A 530 8.56 0.07 25.66
CA PRO A 530 9.01 0.12 27.06
C PRO A 530 10.43 -0.43 27.25
N ILE A 531 10.88 -1.28 26.31
CA ILE A 531 12.18 -1.93 26.31
C ILE A 531 12.72 -1.95 24.86
N LEU A 532 14.04 -1.82 24.71
CA LEU A 532 14.73 -1.84 23.42
C LEU A 532 14.63 -3.20 22.69
N GLN A 533 14.50 -4.29 23.44
CA GLN A 533 14.44 -5.64 22.87
C GLN A 533 13.10 -5.84 22.15
N LYS A 534 13.20 -6.14 20.87
CA LYS A 534 12.07 -6.50 20.01
C LYS A 534 11.82 -8.01 20.11
N PRO A 535 10.61 -8.47 20.47
CA PRO A 535 10.29 -9.89 20.44
C PRO A 535 10.28 -10.40 18.99
N SER A 536 10.62 -11.68 18.82
CA SER A 536 10.45 -12.38 17.55
C SER A 536 8.97 -12.54 17.22
N ASN A 537 8.64 -12.54 15.94
CA ASN A 537 7.30 -12.89 15.49
C ASN A 537 7.24 -14.40 15.22
N ASP A 538 6.78 -15.16 16.20
CA ASP A 538 6.71 -16.63 16.11
C ASP A 538 5.36 -17.12 15.56
N SER A 539 4.54 -16.24 14.96
CA SER A 539 3.27 -16.63 14.36
C SER A 539 3.49 -17.49 13.11
N ARG A 540 2.86 -18.67 13.10
CA ARG A 540 2.78 -19.54 11.92
C ARG A 540 1.89 -18.98 10.81
N TYR A 541 0.97 -18.07 11.13
CA TYR A 541 0.06 -17.47 10.15
C TYR A 541 0.70 -16.25 9.50
N LYS A 542 0.40 -16.06 8.21
CA LYS A 542 0.73 -14.83 7.49
C LYS A 542 0.07 -13.63 8.19
N PRO A 543 0.70 -12.44 8.19
CA PRO A 543 0.12 -11.24 8.80
C PRO A 543 -1.26 -10.90 8.22
N LEU A 544 -2.20 -10.45 9.07
CA LEU A 544 -3.58 -10.14 8.67
C LEU A 544 -3.63 -9.13 7.52
N TYR A 545 -2.75 -8.12 7.56
CA TYR A 545 -2.72 -7.04 6.59
C TYR A 545 -2.46 -7.54 5.16
N ALA A 546 -1.59 -8.55 5.00
CA ALA A 546 -1.28 -9.15 3.71
C ALA A 546 -2.41 -10.07 3.22
N ARG A 547 -3.03 -10.83 4.14
CA ARG A 547 -4.17 -11.70 3.81
C ARG A 547 -5.44 -10.92 3.46
N THR A 548 -5.63 -9.76 4.08
CA THR A 548 -6.75 -8.87 3.77
C THR A 548 -6.59 -8.24 2.38
N ASP A 549 -5.38 -7.77 2.03
CA ASP A 549 -5.03 -7.26 0.70
C ASP A 549 -5.21 -8.34 -0.39
N TYR A 550 -4.74 -9.57 -0.12
CA TYR A 550 -4.96 -10.72 -0.98
C TYR A 550 -6.45 -11.01 -1.21
N LEU A 551 -7.25 -11.16 -0.14
CA LEU A 551 -8.68 -11.41 -0.27
C LEU A 551 -9.39 -10.27 -1.01
N ARG A 552 -9.04 -9.01 -0.72
CA ARG A 552 -9.61 -7.86 -1.42
C ARG A 552 -9.33 -7.94 -2.92
N THR A 553 -8.12 -8.32 -3.31
CA THR A 553 -7.73 -8.49 -4.71
C THR A 553 -8.53 -9.60 -5.40
N VAL A 554 -8.65 -10.77 -4.76
CA VAL A 554 -9.43 -11.90 -5.29
C VAL A 554 -10.90 -11.52 -5.44
N PHE A 555 -11.53 -11.05 -4.36
CA PHE A 555 -12.96 -10.71 -4.36
C PHE A 555 -13.27 -9.54 -5.31
N THR A 556 -12.38 -8.55 -5.44
CA THR A 556 -12.54 -7.46 -6.43
C THR A 556 -12.60 -8.02 -7.85
N THR A 557 -11.69 -8.94 -8.17
CA THR A 557 -11.66 -9.61 -9.49
C THR A 557 -12.94 -10.40 -9.75
N LEU A 558 -13.41 -11.15 -8.74
CA LEU A 558 -14.64 -11.93 -8.84
C LEU A 558 -15.88 -11.04 -9.02
N VAL A 559 -16.01 -9.96 -8.23
CA VAL A 559 -17.14 -9.01 -8.33
C VAL A 559 -17.19 -8.32 -9.68
N GLN A 560 -16.05 -7.88 -10.22
CA GLN A 560 -16.00 -7.27 -11.55
C GLN A 560 -16.54 -8.23 -12.62
N ARG A 561 -16.25 -9.53 -12.52
CA ARG A 561 -16.76 -10.54 -13.45
C ARG A 561 -18.23 -10.86 -13.23
N ILE A 562 -18.68 -10.87 -11.98
CA ILE A 562 -20.10 -10.99 -11.65
C ILE A 562 -20.87 -9.83 -12.30
N ASP A 563 -20.41 -8.59 -12.14
CA ASP A 563 -21.08 -7.41 -12.70
C ASP A 563 -21.12 -7.43 -14.23
N GLN A 564 -20.04 -7.87 -14.89
CA GLN A 564 -19.98 -8.04 -16.35
C GLN A 564 -20.99 -9.09 -16.87
N ASN A 565 -21.32 -10.10 -16.06
CA ASN A 565 -22.17 -11.22 -16.45
C ASN A 565 -23.59 -11.16 -15.87
N ALA A 566 -23.92 -10.14 -15.07
CA ALA A 566 -25.19 -10.02 -14.35
C ALA A 566 -26.41 -9.85 -15.26
N ALA A 567 -26.30 -9.06 -16.34
CA ALA A 567 -27.42 -8.72 -17.22
C ALA A 567 -28.04 -9.94 -17.94
N GLY A 568 -27.34 -11.08 -18.00
CA GLY A 568 -27.84 -12.32 -18.59
C GLY A 568 -27.59 -13.57 -17.74
N LYS A 569 -27.25 -13.42 -16.45
CA LYS A 569 -26.87 -14.51 -15.54
C LYS A 569 -25.93 -15.54 -16.20
N LYS A 570 -24.91 -15.05 -16.91
CA LYS A 570 -23.95 -15.90 -17.65
C LYS A 570 -22.94 -16.55 -16.70
N THR A 571 -22.21 -17.55 -17.18
CA THR A 571 -21.13 -18.20 -16.41
C THR A 571 -20.07 -17.18 -16.00
N VAL A 572 -19.53 -17.34 -14.79
CA VAL A 572 -18.54 -16.42 -14.21
C VAL A 572 -17.23 -17.19 -14.00
N LEU A 573 -16.14 -16.74 -14.63
CA LEU A 573 -14.84 -17.37 -14.44
C LEU A 573 -14.40 -17.28 -12.98
N GLY A 574 -14.12 -18.43 -12.37
CA GLY A 574 -13.73 -18.58 -10.97
C GLY A 574 -14.86 -18.96 -10.01
N ILE A 575 -16.13 -18.94 -10.44
CA ILE A 575 -17.30 -19.32 -9.60
C ILE A 575 -18.28 -20.13 -10.45
N MET A 576 -18.60 -21.36 -10.04
CA MET A 576 -19.49 -22.23 -10.81
C MET A 576 -20.98 -21.94 -10.57
N ASN A 577 -21.35 -21.56 -9.35
CA ASN A 577 -22.74 -21.34 -8.91
C ASN A 577 -23.05 -19.88 -8.45
N PRO A 578 -22.69 -18.83 -9.21
CA PRO A 578 -22.81 -17.44 -8.74
C PRO A 578 -24.26 -16.96 -8.61
N TRP A 579 -25.20 -17.53 -9.36
CA TRP A 579 -26.60 -17.06 -9.41
C TRP A 579 -27.52 -17.83 -8.47
N ASP A 580 -27.01 -18.89 -7.87
CA ASP A 580 -27.76 -19.72 -6.92
C ASP A 580 -27.98 -18.96 -5.62
N ARG A 581 -28.99 -19.40 -4.87
CA ARG A 581 -29.26 -18.83 -3.56
C ARG A 581 -28.10 -19.14 -2.63
N TYR A 582 -27.65 -18.15 -1.86
CA TYR A 582 -26.62 -18.41 -0.86
C TYR A 582 -27.15 -19.34 0.23
N GLN A 583 -26.25 -20.16 0.78
CA GLN A 583 -26.57 -21.10 1.84
C GLN A 583 -25.55 -20.96 2.97
N PHE A 584 -26.05 -20.89 4.19
CA PHE A 584 -25.25 -20.95 5.41
C PHE A 584 -25.55 -22.29 6.09
N ASP A 585 -24.50 -23.05 6.41
CA ASP A 585 -24.66 -24.35 7.08
C ASP A 585 -25.31 -24.18 8.45
N LEU A 586 -24.95 -23.10 9.14
CA LEU A 586 -25.48 -22.73 10.45
C LEU A 586 -25.94 -21.26 10.44
N PRO A 587 -27.14 -20.94 10.95
CA PRO A 587 -27.61 -19.57 11.06
C PRO A 587 -26.79 -18.73 12.05
N ASN A 588 -25.87 -17.92 11.55
CA ASN A 588 -25.09 -16.93 12.30
C ASN A 588 -25.75 -15.53 12.31
N VAL A 589 -25.11 -14.52 12.93
CA VAL A 589 -25.72 -13.18 13.06
C VAL A 589 -25.88 -12.51 11.68
N ILE A 590 -24.86 -12.62 10.83
CA ILE A 590 -24.85 -12.07 9.47
C ILE A 590 -25.92 -12.72 8.60
N SER A 591 -26.01 -14.05 8.56
CA SER A 591 -27.01 -14.78 7.75
C SER A 591 -28.44 -14.33 8.06
N LYS A 592 -28.81 -14.25 9.35
CA LYS A 592 -30.14 -13.77 9.79
C LYS A 592 -30.42 -12.35 9.32
N ARG A 593 -29.42 -11.47 9.35
CA ARG A 593 -29.57 -10.06 8.93
C ARG A 593 -29.59 -9.91 7.41
N LEU A 594 -28.78 -10.68 6.68
CA LEU A 594 -28.79 -10.73 5.22
C LEU A 594 -30.09 -11.32 4.68
N ASP A 595 -30.64 -12.36 5.30
CA ASP A 595 -31.91 -12.96 4.90
C ASP A 595 -33.04 -11.93 4.87
N VAL A 596 -33.06 -11.05 5.86
CA VAL A 596 -34.03 -9.94 5.97
C VAL A 596 -33.76 -8.86 4.91
N LEU A 597 -32.50 -8.49 4.71
CA LEU A 597 -32.11 -7.43 3.77
C LEU A 597 -32.30 -7.81 2.30
N LEU A 598 -31.95 -9.05 1.95
CA LEU A 598 -31.93 -9.56 0.59
C LEU A 598 -33.19 -10.36 0.24
N GLY A 599 -34.05 -10.63 1.23
CA GLY A 599 -35.32 -11.32 1.04
C GLY A 599 -35.15 -12.80 0.74
N ALA A 600 -34.26 -13.50 1.45
CA ALA A 600 -33.99 -14.92 1.25
C ALA A 600 -35.24 -15.81 1.47
N LYS A 601 -36.14 -15.36 2.37
CA LYS A 601 -37.40 -16.05 2.68
C LYS A 601 -38.53 -15.78 1.67
N ARG A 602 -38.30 -15.00 0.61
CA ARG A 602 -39.30 -14.78 -0.44
C ARG A 602 -39.33 -15.98 -1.39
N PRO A 603 -40.52 -16.51 -1.74
CA PRO A 603 -40.64 -17.64 -2.66
C PRO A 603 -40.31 -17.27 -4.12
N ASP A 604 -40.21 -15.98 -4.45
CA ASP A 604 -39.99 -15.51 -5.82
C ASP A 604 -38.60 -15.86 -6.39
N ASP A 605 -38.55 -16.18 -7.69
CA ASP A 605 -37.33 -16.39 -8.48
C ASP A 605 -36.48 -15.10 -8.68
N VAL A 606 -36.97 -13.98 -8.14
CA VAL A 606 -36.34 -12.64 -8.15
C VAL A 606 -35.86 -12.25 -6.74
N THR A 607 -35.33 -13.21 -5.99
CA THR A 607 -34.65 -12.89 -4.72
C THR A 607 -33.27 -12.30 -4.98
N ASN A 608 -32.87 -11.31 -4.17
CA ASN A 608 -31.51 -10.79 -4.17
C ASN A 608 -30.56 -11.64 -3.32
N ALA A 609 -31.05 -12.74 -2.73
CA ALA A 609 -30.27 -13.62 -1.87
C ALA A 609 -29.41 -14.61 -2.68
N THR A 610 -28.54 -14.11 -3.56
CA THR A 610 -27.67 -14.90 -4.44
C THR A 610 -26.22 -14.96 -3.95
N ASN A 611 -25.48 -15.99 -4.33
CA ASN A 611 -24.04 -16.12 -4.10
C ASN A 611 -23.27 -14.90 -4.63
N ALA A 612 -23.67 -14.38 -5.78
CA ALA A 612 -23.13 -13.15 -6.37
C ALA A 612 -23.24 -11.96 -5.42
N ASN A 613 -24.40 -11.77 -4.77
CA ASN A 613 -24.58 -10.69 -3.81
C ASN A 613 -23.82 -10.97 -2.50
N LEU A 614 -23.78 -12.22 -2.02
CA LEU A 614 -22.96 -12.56 -0.85
C LEU A 614 -21.49 -12.15 -1.07
N ILE A 615 -20.90 -12.50 -2.22
CA ILE A 615 -19.53 -12.12 -2.59
C ILE A 615 -19.34 -10.60 -2.62
N LYS A 616 -20.31 -9.83 -3.14
CA LYS A 616 -20.26 -8.36 -3.16
C LYS A 616 -20.27 -7.76 -1.76
N TYR A 617 -21.12 -8.27 -0.87
CA TYR A 617 -21.17 -7.81 0.52
C TYR A 617 -19.89 -8.17 1.26
N THR A 618 -19.37 -9.39 1.08
CA THR A 618 -18.09 -9.84 1.63
C THR A 618 -16.93 -8.93 1.18
N LEU A 619 -16.86 -8.57 -0.10
CA LEU A 619 -15.86 -7.62 -0.61
C LEU A 619 -15.94 -6.26 0.09
N CYS A 620 -17.14 -5.76 0.34
CA CYS A 620 -17.33 -4.48 1.03
C CYS A 620 -16.80 -4.54 2.47
N MET A 621 -17.04 -5.64 3.19
CA MET A 621 -16.51 -5.81 4.56
C MET A 621 -14.98 -5.92 4.57
N ILE A 622 -14.42 -6.72 3.66
CA ILE A 622 -12.96 -6.86 3.49
C ILE A 622 -12.33 -5.50 3.15
N SER A 623 -12.98 -4.71 2.30
CA SER A 623 -12.50 -3.37 1.92
C SER A 623 -12.42 -2.42 3.11
N VAL A 624 -13.39 -2.49 4.03
CA VAL A 624 -13.35 -1.69 5.27
C VAL A 624 -12.20 -2.12 6.17
N LEU A 625 -11.99 -3.42 6.37
CA LEU A 625 -10.86 -3.92 7.15
C LEU A 625 -9.52 -3.53 6.52
N ASP A 626 -9.38 -3.69 5.20
CA ASP A 626 -8.18 -3.30 4.45
C ASP A 626 -7.87 -1.81 4.63
N TRP A 627 -8.87 -0.94 4.47
CA TRP A 627 -8.72 0.48 4.74
C TRP A 627 -8.33 0.76 6.20
N TRP A 628 -8.95 0.07 7.15
CA TRP A 628 -8.67 0.24 8.58
C TRP A 628 -7.22 -0.09 8.93
N ILE A 629 -6.69 -1.23 8.46
CA ILE A 629 -5.36 -1.72 8.86
C ILE A 629 -4.22 -1.31 7.92
N ASN A 630 -4.43 -1.25 6.60
CA ASN A 630 -3.37 -0.98 5.63
C ASN A 630 -3.14 0.51 5.36
N ASN A 631 -4.06 1.40 5.77
CA ASN A 631 -3.90 2.83 5.62
C ASN A 631 -3.23 3.46 6.85
N ALA A 632 -2.02 3.98 6.71
CA ALA A 632 -1.31 4.65 7.81
C ALA A 632 -2.02 5.92 8.34
N SER A 633 -2.97 6.48 7.59
CA SER A 633 -3.79 7.63 7.97
C SER A 633 -5.21 7.23 8.41
N SER A 634 -5.51 5.94 8.60
CA SER A 634 -6.80 5.54 9.16
C SER A 634 -6.90 5.94 10.63
N PRO A 635 -8.13 6.01 11.19
CA PRO A 635 -8.33 6.28 12.60
C PRO A 635 -7.70 5.22 13.52
N ALA A 636 -7.37 4.03 12.99
CA ALA A 636 -6.67 3.00 13.75
C ALA A 636 -5.32 3.48 14.31
N TYR A 637 -4.73 4.53 13.71
CA TYR A 637 -3.39 5.02 14.01
C TYR A 637 -3.36 6.48 14.52
N THR A 638 -4.51 7.06 14.87
CA THR A 638 -4.61 8.47 15.31
C THR A 638 -4.58 8.63 16.83
N THR A 639 -4.82 7.57 17.61
CA THR A 639 -4.92 7.61 19.07
C THR A 639 -3.61 7.37 19.81
N SER A 640 -3.58 7.76 21.09
CA SER A 640 -2.46 7.49 21.97
C SER A 640 -2.32 5.99 22.22
N THR A 641 -1.08 5.49 22.18
CA THR A 641 -0.77 4.10 22.51
C THR A 641 -0.67 3.83 24.01
N GLU A 642 -0.93 4.83 24.85
CA GLU A 642 -0.96 4.67 26.30
C GLU A 642 -2.30 4.06 26.77
N ASN A 643 -3.37 4.24 26.01
CA ASN A 643 -4.73 3.79 26.35
C ASN A 643 -4.98 2.36 25.86
N GLN A 644 -4.36 1.37 26.51
CA GLN A 644 -4.48 -0.05 26.12
C GLN A 644 -5.70 -0.74 26.72
N TYR A 645 -6.00 -0.48 28.00
CA TYR A 645 -7.07 -1.08 28.76
C TYR A 645 -8.02 -0.02 29.34
N ARG A 646 -9.24 -0.42 29.70
CA ARG A 646 -10.23 0.47 30.31
C ARG A 646 -9.83 0.87 31.72
N VAL A 647 -10.13 2.10 32.08
CA VAL A 647 -9.86 2.64 33.41
C VAL A 647 -11.17 3.16 34.00
N SER A 648 -11.48 2.73 35.22
CA SER A 648 -12.64 3.16 35.98
C SER A 648 -12.53 4.65 36.32
N ALA A 649 -13.58 5.41 36.00
CA ALA A 649 -13.65 6.84 36.32
C ALA A 649 -13.75 7.12 37.84
N LYS A 650 -14.08 6.12 38.66
CA LYS A 650 -14.29 6.29 40.11
C LYS A 650 -12.99 6.32 40.91
N ASP A 651 -12.05 5.46 40.53
CA ASP A 651 -10.85 5.14 41.33
C ASP A 651 -9.57 5.05 40.49
N GLY A 652 -9.66 5.16 39.16
CA GLY A 652 -8.51 5.07 38.27
C GLY A 652 -7.93 3.67 38.16
N SER A 653 -8.60 2.64 38.68
CA SER A 653 -8.17 1.25 38.53
C SER A 653 -8.57 0.70 37.16
N PRO A 654 -7.94 -0.39 36.70
CA PRO A 654 -8.44 -1.11 35.54
C PRO A 654 -9.92 -1.50 35.69
N GLU A 655 -10.69 -1.32 34.62
CA GLU A 655 -12.09 -1.76 34.52
C GLU A 655 -12.15 -3.04 33.68
N PHE A 656 -12.75 -4.10 34.24
CA PHE A 656 -12.73 -5.42 33.64
C PHE A 656 -13.88 -5.66 32.65
N SER A 657 -14.95 -4.88 32.70
CA SER A 657 -16.06 -4.95 31.76
C SER A 657 -16.95 -3.70 31.90
N VAL A 658 -17.75 -3.44 30.88
CA VAL A 658 -18.80 -2.41 30.86
C VAL A 658 -20.17 -3.04 30.56
N PRO A 659 -21.29 -2.41 30.96
CA PRO A 659 -22.62 -2.96 30.70
C PRO A 659 -22.87 -3.22 29.21
N VAL A 660 -23.29 -4.44 28.88
CA VAL A 660 -23.63 -4.84 27.52
C VAL A 660 -25.03 -4.35 27.14
N ARG A 661 -25.24 -4.13 25.83
CA ARG A 661 -26.55 -3.74 25.29
C ARG A 661 -27.46 -4.95 25.10
N THR A 662 -28.77 -4.71 25.08
CA THR A 662 -29.78 -5.76 24.83
C THR A 662 -30.74 -5.42 23.69
N ASP A 663 -30.59 -4.23 23.10
CA ASP A 663 -31.51 -3.66 22.10
C ASP A 663 -31.09 -3.91 20.64
N GLN A 664 -29.99 -4.60 20.37
CA GLN A 664 -29.35 -4.69 19.05
C GLN A 664 -30.29 -5.23 17.96
N ASN A 665 -31.03 -6.30 18.26
CA ASN A 665 -31.96 -6.91 17.29
C ASN A 665 -33.19 -6.02 17.06
N THR A 666 -33.65 -5.31 18.08
CA THR A 666 -34.73 -4.32 17.98
C THR A 666 -34.32 -3.15 17.09
N LEU A 667 -33.10 -2.61 17.28
CA LEU A 667 -32.55 -1.55 16.43
C LEU A 667 -32.44 -1.97 14.98
N PHE A 668 -32.00 -3.22 14.72
CA PHE A 668 -31.97 -3.77 13.38
C PHE A 668 -33.37 -3.81 12.75
N ALA A 669 -34.35 -4.39 13.44
CA ALA A 669 -35.73 -4.46 12.94
C ALA A 669 -36.34 -3.07 12.67
N GLU A 670 -36.12 -2.09 13.56
CA GLU A 670 -36.56 -0.71 13.36
C GLU A 670 -35.90 -0.04 12.15
N ASN A 671 -34.59 -0.26 11.96
CA ASN A 671 -33.85 0.29 10.83
C ASN A 671 -34.37 -0.27 9.50
N ILE A 672 -34.67 -1.57 9.47
CA ILE A 672 -35.31 -2.21 8.30
C ILE A 672 -36.69 -1.61 8.04
N LYS A 673 -37.54 -1.47 9.06
CA LYS A 673 -38.86 -0.83 8.90
C LYS A 673 -38.74 0.59 8.35
N LYS A 674 -37.80 1.39 8.86
CA LYS A 674 -37.54 2.76 8.38
C LYS A 674 -37.07 2.79 6.92
N SER A 675 -36.14 1.91 6.55
CA SER A 675 -35.65 1.84 5.16
C SER A 675 -36.72 1.38 4.17
N MET A 676 -37.58 0.43 4.56
CA MET A 676 -38.73 0.01 3.74
C MET A 676 -39.74 1.16 3.59
N ALA A 677 -40.06 1.87 4.66
CA ALA A 677 -40.95 3.03 4.62
C ALA A 677 -40.38 4.18 3.77
N ALA A 678 -39.07 4.39 3.79
CA ALA A 678 -38.39 5.38 2.93
C ALA A 678 -38.41 4.98 1.45
N ARG A 679 -38.33 3.68 1.13
CA ARG A 679 -38.45 3.16 -0.24
C ARG A 679 -39.87 3.24 -0.78
N ALA A 680 -40.90 3.10 0.06
CA ALA A 680 -42.30 3.23 -0.34
C ALA A 680 -42.75 4.68 -0.58
N LYS A 681 -41.97 5.67 -0.14
CA LYS A 681 -42.23 7.11 -0.33
C LYS A 681 -41.49 7.72 -1.53
N LYS A 682 -40.58 6.96 -2.16
CA LYS A 682 -39.93 7.30 -3.42
C LYS A 682 -40.61 6.57 -4.55
#